data_AF-A0A7V4QWA0-F1
#
_entry.id   AF-A0A7V4QWA0-F1
#
_cell.length_a   1.000
_cell.length_b   1.000
_cell.length_c   1.000
_cell.angle_alpha   90.00
_cell.angle_beta   90.00
_cell.angle_gamma   90.00
#
_symmetry.space_group_name_H-M   'P 1'
#
loop_
_entity.id
_entity.type
_entity.pdbx_description
1 polymer ?
#
loop_
_entity_poly.entity_id
_entity_poly.type
_entity_poly.pdbx_seq_one_letter_code
_entity_poly.pdbx_strand_id
1 'polypeptide(L)'
;MKKIYISILNYNGFKDTIECIESILKNNYNNYQLIIVDNNSTDNSLKFIIEYLNEIDIKYIFFNENEILNCELEKIKSYDDAKVILIKNNENKGFSGGNNVAIKYALIQDDFEYIWLLNNDIIINSDTIEKIVNTFNEKRKKENIGLMGTIQLYYDKKEIIQAAAGKFNKLKGAFLNYGEGKNKNNFKLEKFDYIYGASIVLHKNFIKTVGLLNEEYFMYYEEIDLAQKAKKYNFKITIAENVFIYHKFSKTVSQIGQGFRIYYLQRNKILFYKKYFKFYLPFLFLFQIKDLIFSNYKKEFIKGMIDGYFNRNIKQKEKLLIVEMNDFHEEVIYSLAKLLRENYEIILCINNKIFKKGLNIFYDIILSIPSNKIIKFLILLILPFYLKLKKINKIIYNTYEDKYVKIISNLLPKSITQFAILHNLDKFNFNNKNINNIIVLSELLYKNFKKLNENIKTTYFYPIIYDYNNNLIENNPDIIKICIPGKIEYKRRNYKWLAQYLVKNKLKKIKFVLLGNISTNDGMNLLDFISKNNIKEYFIVFKNFIPYDKYFNEIANSDLIMPLIHPDIELFENYKTTKITASFNMAFSFKKPLLMYNVFNNLEEFKEFSIFYSFDNLFDILSDKDIKIKINKKIENIKNCKKFNLVLQQKRLIKFLNKE
;
A
#
# COMPACT_ATOMS: atom_id res chain seq x y z
N MET A 1 17.87 12.25 -11.32
CA MET A 1 18.21 11.66 -10.00
C MET A 1 16.94 11.25 -9.25
N LYS A 2 16.92 10.15 -8.50
CA LYS A 2 15.73 9.68 -7.76
C LYS A 2 15.54 10.46 -6.45
N LYS A 3 14.33 10.93 -6.14
CA LYS A 3 14.13 11.69 -4.89
C LYS A 3 14.18 10.76 -3.67
N ILE A 4 14.96 11.14 -2.66
CA ILE A 4 15.04 10.44 -1.37
C ILE A 4 14.57 11.35 -0.24
N TYR A 5 13.67 10.86 0.59
CA TYR A 5 13.28 11.54 1.82
C TYR A 5 14.15 11.01 2.95
N ILE A 6 14.68 11.89 3.80
CA ILE A 6 15.51 11.50 4.95
C ILE A 6 14.73 11.89 6.19
N SER A 7 14.36 10.94 7.04
CA SER A 7 13.55 11.12 8.24
C SER A 7 14.43 10.98 9.47
N ILE A 8 14.53 12.05 10.24
CA ILE A 8 15.19 12.06 11.56
C ILE A 8 14.11 12.18 12.63
N LEU A 9 14.08 11.24 13.55
CA LEU A 9 13.21 11.30 14.72
C LEU A 9 13.99 11.87 15.91
N ASN A 10 13.51 12.98 16.47
CA ASN A 10 14.09 13.63 17.64
C ASN A 10 13.23 13.37 18.89
N TYR A 11 13.87 13.02 20.00
CA TYR A 11 13.24 13.01 21.33
C TYR A 11 14.28 13.36 22.39
N ASN A 12 14.17 14.55 22.99
CA ASN A 12 15.09 15.06 24.02
C ASN A 12 16.59 14.98 23.66
N GLY A 13 16.92 15.25 22.39
CA GLY A 13 18.24 14.97 21.82
C GLY A 13 18.69 15.97 20.76
N PHE A 14 18.25 17.23 20.85
CA PHE A 14 18.45 18.21 19.77
C PHE A 14 19.90 18.43 19.36
N LYS A 15 20.88 18.28 20.27
CA LYS A 15 22.30 18.48 19.94
C LYS A 15 22.79 17.46 18.91
N ASP A 16 22.50 16.19 19.13
CA ASP A 16 22.85 15.14 18.16
C ASP A 16 22.02 15.30 16.89
N THR A 17 20.74 15.67 17.01
CA THR A 17 19.87 15.99 15.86
C THR A 17 20.44 17.10 14.98
N ILE A 18 20.91 18.22 15.56
CA ILE A 18 21.54 19.32 14.82
C ILE A 18 22.79 18.80 14.10
N GLU A 19 23.69 18.09 14.79
CA GLU A 19 24.92 17.55 14.18
C GLU A 19 24.61 16.58 13.02
N CYS A 20 23.58 15.77 13.16
CA CYS A 20 23.07 14.90 12.09
C CYS A 20 22.59 15.72 10.90
N ILE A 21 21.77 16.77 11.14
CA ILE A 21 21.32 17.72 10.11
C ILE A 21 22.52 18.33 9.38
N GLU A 22 23.55 18.81 10.10
CA GLU A 22 24.73 19.39 9.45
C GLU A 22 25.42 18.41 8.50
N SER A 23 25.58 17.15 8.94
CA SER A 23 26.24 16.12 8.14
C SER A 23 25.45 15.80 6.87
N ILE A 24 24.11 15.85 6.95
CA ILE A 24 23.23 15.67 5.78
C ILE A 24 23.30 16.90 4.88
N LEU A 25 23.34 18.12 5.40
CA LEU A 25 23.36 19.33 4.56
C LEU A 25 24.67 19.47 3.77
N LYS A 26 25.79 18.92 4.26
CA LYS A 26 27.10 18.91 3.59
C LYS A 26 27.23 17.86 2.46
N ASN A 27 26.14 17.23 2.06
CA ASN A 27 26.17 16.13 1.08
C ASN A 27 26.18 16.60 -0.39
N ASN A 28 26.65 15.72 -1.28
CA ASN A 28 26.80 16.00 -2.72
C ASN A 28 25.55 15.64 -3.55
N TYR A 29 24.51 15.06 -2.94
CA TYR A 29 23.30 14.61 -3.62
C TYR A 29 22.20 15.67 -3.50
N ASN A 30 21.73 16.23 -4.62
CA ASN A 30 20.81 17.38 -4.57
C ASN A 30 19.33 16.98 -4.40
N ASN A 31 18.91 15.83 -4.93
CA ASN A 31 17.49 15.44 -4.99
C ASN A 31 17.02 14.73 -3.70
N TYR A 32 17.07 15.43 -2.58
CA TYR A 32 16.55 14.94 -1.29
C TYR A 32 15.70 15.98 -0.56
N GLN A 33 14.83 15.47 0.30
CA GLN A 33 14.03 16.24 1.27
C GLN A 33 14.38 15.77 2.68
N LEU A 34 14.68 16.70 3.59
CA LEU A 34 14.89 16.36 5.00
C LEU A 34 13.58 16.53 5.78
N ILE A 35 13.21 15.53 6.57
CA ILE A 35 12.05 15.53 7.46
C ILE A 35 12.56 15.33 8.88
N ILE A 36 12.26 16.28 9.76
CA ILE A 36 12.59 16.23 11.17
C ILE A 36 11.27 16.07 11.92
N VAL A 37 11.13 14.98 12.67
CA VAL A 37 9.97 14.73 13.50
C VAL A 37 10.37 14.92 14.96
N ASP A 38 9.89 15.98 15.60
CA ASP A 38 9.98 16.11 17.06
C ASP A 38 8.90 15.27 17.72
N ASN A 39 9.31 14.26 18.48
CA ASN A 39 8.42 13.26 19.08
C ASN A 39 7.84 13.74 20.42
N ASN A 40 7.37 14.98 20.46
CA ASN A 40 6.90 15.69 21.65
C ASN A 40 7.99 15.80 22.73
N SER A 41 9.13 16.40 22.38
CA SER A 41 10.24 16.59 23.31
C SER A 41 9.89 17.60 24.42
N THR A 42 10.48 17.40 25.59
CA THR A 42 10.27 18.21 26.80
C THR A 42 11.45 19.12 27.13
N ASP A 43 12.53 19.06 26.36
CA ASP A 43 13.81 19.75 26.60
C ASP A 43 14.03 20.99 25.69
N ASN A 44 12.95 21.58 25.19
CA ASN A 44 12.97 22.65 24.18
C ASN A 44 13.65 22.27 22.85
N SER A 45 13.82 20.97 22.54
CA SER A 45 14.45 20.52 21.29
C SER A 45 13.92 21.24 20.06
N LEU A 46 12.60 21.35 19.92
CA LEU A 46 11.96 21.98 18.76
C LEU A 46 12.40 23.44 18.59
N LYS A 47 12.50 24.18 19.70
CA LYS A 47 12.93 25.58 19.70
C LYS A 47 14.37 25.69 19.19
N PHE A 48 15.29 24.90 19.75
CA PHE A 48 16.71 24.94 19.36
C PHE A 48 16.94 24.49 17.92
N ILE A 49 16.19 23.50 17.44
CA ILE A 49 16.27 23.07 16.04
C ILE A 49 15.79 24.20 15.11
N ILE A 50 14.72 24.92 15.46
CA ILE A 50 14.23 26.07 14.69
C ILE A 50 15.24 27.21 14.70
N GLU A 51 15.81 27.54 15.86
CA GLU A 51 16.85 28.57 15.98
C GLU A 51 18.05 28.25 15.09
N TYR A 52 18.53 27.00 15.12
CA TYR A 52 19.61 26.55 14.24
C TYR A 52 19.25 26.65 12.74
N LEU A 53 18.06 26.19 12.34
CA LEU A 53 17.63 26.28 10.93
C LEU A 53 17.53 27.72 10.42
N ASN A 54 17.13 28.66 11.29
CA ASN A 54 17.12 30.09 10.98
C ASN A 54 18.54 30.67 10.90
N GLU A 55 19.45 30.25 11.79
CA GLU A 55 20.84 30.68 11.81
C GLU A 55 21.57 30.37 10.49
N ILE A 56 21.30 29.20 9.90
CA ILE A 56 21.90 28.76 8.63
C ILE A 56 21.07 29.13 7.39
N ASP A 57 20.02 29.95 7.55
CA ASP A 57 19.14 30.44 6.48
C ASP A 57 18.55 29.32 5.59
N ILE A 58 18.06 28.24 6.21
CA ILE A 58 17.40 27.14 5.48
C ILE A 58 15.89 27.27 5.53
N LYS A 59 15.26 27.35 4.35
CA LYS A 59 13.81 27.32 4.20
C LYS A 59 13.22 26.00 4.71
N TYR A 60 12.35 26.09 5.72
CA TYR A 60 11.61 24.96 6.26
C TYR A 60 10.09 25.22 6.30
N ILE A 61 9.30 24.14 6.37
CA ILE A 61 7.86 24.22 6.65
C ILE A 61 7.59 23.47 7.95
N PHE A 62 6.80 24.09 8.83
CA PHE A 62 6.38 23.50 10.08
C PHE A 62 4.96 22.92 9.97
N PHE A 63 4.78 21.71 10.51
CA PHE A 63 3.48 21.06 10.66
C PHE A 63 3.31 20.52 12.07
N ASN A 64 2.07 20.57 12.56
CA ASN A 64 1.64 19.70 13.63
C ASN A 64 1.23 18.34 13.05
N GLU A 65 1.31 17.29 13.86
CA GLU A 65 0.93 15.93 13.50
C GLU A 65 -0.48 15.83 12.91
N ASN A 66 -1.43 16.56 13.51
CA ASN A 66 -2.82 16.55 13.05
C ASN A 66 -2.96 17.07 11.62
N GLU A 67 -2.11 17.99 11.16
CA GLU A 67 -2.16 18.48 9.78
C GLU A 67 -1.76 17.37 8.79
N ILE A 68 -0.81 16.52 9.18
CA ILE A 68 -0.39 15.34 8.41
C ILE A 68 -1.47 14.25 8.46
N LEU A 69 -1.98 13.93 9.64
CA LEU A 69 -3.00 12.88 9.83
C LEU A 69 -4.35 13.27 9.23
N ASN A 70 -4.72 14.55 9.34
CA ASN A 70 -5.88 15.12 8.65
C ASN A 70 -5.60 15.38 7.18
N CYS A 71 -4.41 15.09 6.68
CA CYS A 71 -4.09 15.31 5.27
C CYS A 71 -4.51 16.71 4.78
N GLU A 72 -4.43 17.72 5.65
CA GLU A 72 -4.70 19.13 5.33
C GLU A 72 -3.56 19.74 4.50
N LEU A 73 -2.83 18.86 3.80
CA LEU A 73 -1.64 19.11 3.01
C LEU A 73 -1.98 19.66 1.62
N GLU A 74 -3.24 19.97 1.34
CA GLU A 74 -3.59 20.79 0.17
C GLU A 74 -2.81 22.13 0.18
N LYS A 75 -2.40 22.59 1.37
CA LYS A 75 -1.48 23.72 1.60
C LYS A 75 -0.02 23.50 1.15
N ILE A 76 0.46 22.27 0.94
CA ILE A 76 1.90 22.00 0.71
C ILE A 76 2.37 22.34 -0.71
N LYS A 77 1.48 22.33 -1.70
CA LYS A 77 1.84 22.66 -3.09
C LYS A 77 2.29 24.12 -3.30
N SER A 78 2.15 25.00 -2.32
CA SER A 78 2.56 26.40 -2.43
C SER A 78 4.01 26.66 -2.00
N TYR A 79 4.73 25.66 -1.50
CA TYR A 79 6.07 25.83 -0.92
C TYR A 79 7.09 24.81 -1.46
N ASP A 80 7.08 24.58 -2.77
CA ASP A 80 7.90 23.57 -3.45
C ASP A 80 9.43 23.73 -3.24
N ASP A 81 9.92 24.83 -2.65
CA ASP A 81 11.36 25.05 -2.41
C ASP A 81 11.85 24.76 -0.98
N ALA A 82 10.98 24.37 -0.04
CA ALA A 82 11.46 24.12 1.32
C ALA A 82 12.37 22.89 1.35
N LYS A 83 13.59 23.02 1.87
CA LYS A 83 14.56 21.91 1.96
C LYS A 83 14.30 21.00 3.15
N VAL A 84 13.66 21.55 4.19
CA VAL A 84 13.38 20.89 5.47
C VAL A 84 11.89 20.91 5.78
N ILE A 85 11.37 19.78 6.24
CA ILE A 85 10.01 19.65 6.78
C ILE A 85 10.14 19.33 8.26
N LEU A 86 9.56 20.17 9.10
CA LEU A 86 9.57 20.00 10.54
C LEU A 86 8.16 19.60 11.00
N ILE A 87 8.05 18.49 11.72
CA ILE A 87 6.78 17.94 12.19
C ILE A 87 6.83 17.78 13.70
N LYS A 88 5.84 18.31 14.43
CA LYS A 88 5.69 18.09 15.86
C LYS A 88 4.60 17.05 16.14
N ASN A 89 4.96 15.96 16.81
CA ASN A 89 4.00 14.99 17.34
C ASN A 89 3.25 15.52 18.57
N ASN A 90 2.01 15.08 18.75
CA ASN A 90 1.18 15.46 19.89
C ASN A 90 1.62 14.76 21.19
N GLU A 91 2.27 13.61 21.06
CA GLU A 91 2.78 12.78 22.16
C GLU A 91 4.02 12.02 21.71
N ASN A 92 4.75 11.41 22.66
CA ASN A 92 5.86 10.52 22.33
C ASN A 92 5.31 9.16 21.88
N LYS A 93 5.45 8.86 20.59
CA LYS A 93 4.94 7.63 19.98
C LYS A 93 5.99 6.52 19.82
N GLY A 94 7.15 6.70 20.45
CA GLY A 94 8.31 5.85 20.24
C GLY A 94 8.85 5.95 18.80
N PHE A 95 9.73 5.03 18.46
CA PHE A 95 10.39 4.96 17.15
C PHE A 95 9.41 4.64 16.01
N SER A 96 8.57 3.61 16.17
CA SER A 96 7.58 3.21 15.16
C SER A 96 6.61 4.34 14.82
N GLY A 97 5.91 4.86 15.83
CA GLY A 97 4.85 5.85 15.61
C GLY A 97 5.41 7.20 15.16
N GLY A 98 6.59 7.59 15.67
CA GLY A 98 7.28 8.80 15.23
C GLY A 98 7.66 8.78 13.75
N ASN A 99 8.38 7.74 13.31
CA ASN A 99 8.76 7.59 11.90
C ASN A 99 7.56 7.37 10.98
N ASN A 100 6.48 6.74 11.45
CA ASN A 100 5.27 6.56 10.66
C ASN A 100 4.63 7.89 10.23
N VAL A 101 4.80 8.98 10.98
CA VAL A 101 4.31 10.31 10.58
C VAL A 101 5.09 10.82 9.36
N ALA A 102 6.41 10.67 9.34
CA ALA A 102 7.24 11.00 8.18
C ALA A 102 6.93 10.12 6.96
N ILE A 103 6.71 8.82 7.16
CA ILE A 103 6.30 7.91 6.07
C ILE A 103 4.94 8.32 5.49
N LYS A 104 3.97 8.69 6.34
CA LYS A 104 2.66 9.19 5.90
C LYS A 104 2.81 10.48 5.10
N TYR A 105 3.61 11.43 5.58
CA TYR A 105 3.93 12.65 4.82
C TYR A 105 4.47 12.31 3.43
N ALA A 106 5.48 11.44 3.35
CA ALA A 106 6.08 11.01 2.08
C ALA A 106 5.06 10.38 1.13
N LEU A 107 4.20 9.50 1.65
CA LEU A 107 3.14 8.86 0.87
C LEU A 107 2.07 9.83 0.38
N ILE A 108 1.81 10.94 1.11
CA ILE A 108 0.87 11.96 0.65
C ILE A 108 1.47 12.79 -0.49
N GLN A 109 2.75 13.17 -0.40
CA GLN A 109 3.45 13.85 -1.50
C GLN A 109 3.59 12.96 -2.73
N ASP A 110 3.86 11.67 -2.51
CA ASP A 110 4.03 10.62 -3.53
C ASP A 110 5.08 10.93 -4.61
N ASP A 111 6.03 11.83 -4.37
CA ASP A 111 7.08 12.27 -5.31
C ASP A 111 8.47 11.67 -5.03
N PHE A 112 8.55 10.72 -4.08
CA PHE A 112 9.78 10.06 -3.67
C PHE A 112 9.97 8.68 -4.31
N GLU A 113 11.20 8.17 -4.33
CA GLU A 113 11.51 6.76 -4.63
C GLU A 113 11.91 6.01 -3.36
N TYR A 114 12.64 6.69 -2.47
CA TYR A 114 13.15 6.13 -1.22
C TYR A 114 12.82 7.02 -0.03
N ILE A 115 12.60 6.42 1.13
CA ILE A 115 12.66 7.11 2.42
C ILE A 115 13.71 6.43 3.29
N TRP A 116 14.58 7.22 3.90
CA TRP A 116 15.64 6.79 4.79
C TRP A 116 15.28 7.18 6.21
N LEU A 117 14.95 6.19 7.03
CA LEU A 117 14.75 6.37 8.46
C LEU A 117 16.14 6.33 9.11
N LEU A 118 16.54 7.46 9.69
CA LEU A 118 17.87 7.65 10.26
C LEU A 118 17.74 8.09 11.71
N ASN A 119 18.45 7.43 12.62
CA ASN A 119 18.56 7.92 13.99
C ASN A 119 19.25 9.30 14.02
N ASN A 120 18.87 10.11 14.99
CA ASN A 120 19.41 11.46 15.17
C ASN A 120 20.87 11.48 15.66
N ASP A 121 21.40 10.38 16.18
CA ASP A 121 22.77 10.25 16.69
C ASP A 121 23.75 9.66 15.67
N ILE A 122 23.45 9.86 14.39
CA ILE A 122 24.26 9.39 13.25
C ILE A 122 24.88 10.56 12.49
N ILE A 123 26.15 10.41 12.12
CA ILE A 123 26.90 11.30 11.22
C ILE A 123 27.26 10.54 9.94
N ILE A 124 27.13 11.23 8.81
CA ILE A 124 27.37 10.66 7.47
C ILE A 124 28.45 11.43 6.70
N ASN A 125 29.02 10.80 5.67
CA ASN A 125 29.95 11.46 4.75
C ASN A 125 29.17 12.15 3.61
N SER A 126 29.81 13.09 2.91
CA SER A 126 29.17 13.87 1.86
C SER A 126 28.67 13.04 0.66
N ASP A 127 29.28 11.88 0.41
CA ASP A 127 28.91 10.96 -0.67
C ASP A 127 27.93 9.84 -0.24
N THR A 128 27.55 9.79 1.04
CA THR A 128 26.76 8.69 1.60
C THR A 128 25.40 8.53 0.93
N ILE A 129 24.66 9.63 0.75
CA ILE A 129 23.31 9.60 0.16
C ILE A 129 23.36 9.13 -1.30
N GLU A 130 24.33 9.64 -2.07
CA GLU A 130 24.53 9.22 -3.45
C GLU A 130 24.83 7.72 -3.54
N LYS A 131 25.75 7.21 -2.71
CA LYS A 131 26.08 5.79 -2.66
C LYS A 131 24.89 4.91 -2.27
N ILE A 132 24.05 5.37 -1.35
CA ILE A 132 22.80 4.69 -0.98
C ILE A 132 21.89 4.58 -2.20
N VAL A 133 21.60 5.69 -2.86
CA VAL A 133 20.70 5.72 -4.02
C VAL A 133 21.25 4.84 -5.16
N ASN A 134 22.54 4.96 -5.48
CA ASN A 134 23.18 4.17 -6.53
C ASN A 134 23.15 2.67 -6.22
N THR A 135 23.49 2.28 -4.98
CA THR A 135 23.47 0.87 -4.58
C THR A 135 22.06 0.28 -4.65
N PHE A 136 21.05 1.01 -4.18
CA PHE A 136 19.67 0.56 -4.22
C PHE A 136 19.20 0.34 -5.67
N ASN A 137 19.50 1.30 -6.56
CA ASN A 137 19.16 1.22 -7.98
C ASN A 137 19.79 -0.01 -8.64
N GLU A 138 21.10 -0.23 -8.45
CA GLU A 138 21.79 -1.37 -9.07
C GLU A 138 21.26 -2.70 -8.57
N LYS A 139 21.03 -2.86 -7.26
CA LYS A 139 20.48 -4.12 -6.73
C LYS A 139 19.04 -4.37 -7.20
N ARG A 140 18.23 -3.31 -7.36
CA ARG A 140 16.86 -3.43 -7.87
C ARG A 140 16.74 -3.81 -9.35
N LYS A 141 17.81 -3.69 -10.14
CA LYS A 141 17.82 -4.23 -11.52
C LYS A 141 17.75 -5.76 -11.54
N LYS A 142 18.22 -6.43 -10.48
CA LYS A 142 18.34 -7.90 -10.40
C LYS A 142 17.31 -8.54 -9.49
N GLU A 143 16.94 -7.85 -8.41
CA GLU A 143 16.08 -8.40 -7.37
C GLU A 143 15.02 -7.39 -6.92
N ASN A 144 13.87 -7.87 -6.42
CA ASN A 144 12.86 -7.00 -5.83
C ASN A 144 13.25 -6.56 -4.41
N ILE A 145 14.26 -5.70 -4.29
CA ILE A 145 14.73 -5.18 -3.00
C ILE A 145 13.69 -4.22 -2.41
N GLY A 146 13.21 -4.50 -1.19
CA GLY A 146 12.26 -3.64 -0.49
C GLY A 146 12.88 -2.73 0.55
N LEU A 147 13.91 -3.21 1.25
CA LEU A 147 14.61 -2.47 2.30
C LEU A 147 16.13 -2.70 2.25
N MET A 148 16.89 -1.68 2.63
CA MET A 148 18.34 -1.68 2.66
C MET A 148 18.87 -1.05 3.95
N GLY A 149 19.84 -1.71 4.59
CA GLY A 149 20.58 -1.15 5.72
C GLY A 149 21.94 -0.58 5.30
N THR A 150 22.59 0.15 6.21
CA THR A 150 23.99 0.61 6.06
C THR A 150 24.88 -0.01 7.13
N ILE A 151 26.20 0.06 6.93
CA ILE A 151 27.17 -0.39 7.93
C ILE A 151 27.42 0.73 8.92
N GLN A 152 27.17 0.46 10.19
CA GLN A 152 27.39 1.38 11.31
C GLN A 152 28.76 1.16 11.92
N LEU A 153 29.55 2.22 11.96
CA LEU A 153 30.84 2.28 12.64
C LEU A 153 30.67 3.02 13.96
N TYR A 154 31.49 2.67 14.95
CA TYR A 154 31.57 3.47 16.17
C TYR A 154 32.03 4.89 15.86
N TYR A 155 31.37 5.88 16.44
CA TYR A 155 31.76 7.29 16.30
C TYR A 155 33.21 7.53 16.74
N ASP A 156 33.61 6.98 17.90
CA ASP A 156 34.94 7.15 18.48
C ASP A 156 36.00 6.19 17.88
N LYS A 157 35.56 5.14 17.16
CA LYS A 157 36.44 4.14 16.53
C LYS A 157 36.03 3.96 15.07
N LYS A 158 36.39 4.95 14.24
CA LYS A 158 35.95 5.13 12.83
C LYS A 158 36.27 3.99 11.85
N GLU A 159 36.95 2.94 12.29
CA GLU A 159 37.21 1.74 11.47
C GLU A 159 36.54 0.49 11.99
N ILE A 160 35.97 0.53 13.21
CA ILE A 160 35.37 -0.62 13.86
C ILE A 160 33.88 -0.62 13.61
N ILE A 161 33.38 -1.72 13.06
CA ILE A 161 31.97 -1.95 12.85
C ILE A 161 31.30 -2.15 14.20
N GLN A 162 30.28 -1.34 14.45
CA GLN A 162 29.35 -1.52 15.56
C GLN A 162 28.23 -2.48 15.16
N ALA A 163 27.65 -2.30 13.98
CA ALA A 163 26.54 -3.09 13.49
C ALA A 163 26.43 -3.03 11.97
N ALA A 164 26.08 -4.14 11.31
CA ALA A 164 25.81 -4.15 9.87
C ALA A 164 24.51 -4.90 9.57
N ALA A 165 24.44 -6.17 9.97
CA ALA A 165 23.32 -7.07 9.76
C ALA A 165 23.14 -7.99 10.96
N GLY A 166 22.08 -8.78 11.00
CA GLY A 166 22.00 -9.84 12.01
C GLY A 166 21.29 -11.11 11.58
N LYS A 167 21.56 -12.17 12.34
CA LYS A 167 20.81 -13.44 12.27
C LYS A 167 19.88 -13.55 13.47
N PHE A 168 18.76 -14.22 13.29
CA PHE A 168 17.77 -14.41 14.33
C PHE A 168 17.58 -15.88 14.68
N ASN A 169 17.89 -16.25 15.91
CA ASN A 169 17.67 -17.62 16.40
C ASN A 169 16.24 -17.76 16.93
N LYS A 170 15.37 -18.42 16.15
CA LYS A 170 13.95 -18.64 16.49
C LYS A 170 13.72 -19.50 17.74
N LEU A 171 14.66 -20.37 18.11
CA LEU A 171 14.54 -21.18 19.33
C LEU A 171 14.80 -20.34 20.58
N LYS A 172 15.84 -19.50 20.54
CA LYS A 172 16.31 -18.72 21.70
C LYS A 172 15.71 -17.30 21.78
N GLY A 173 15.16 -16.79 20.69
CA GLY A 173 14.75 -15.38 20.59
C GLY A 173 15.93 -14.42 20.68
N ALA A 174 17.09 -14.88 20.23
CA ALA A 174 18.36 -14.19 20.33
C ALA A 174 18.76 -13.58 18.98
N PHE A 175 19.28 -12.36 19.05
CA PHE A 175 19.87 -11.64 17.92
C PHE A 175 21.38 -11.87 17.92
N LEU A 176 21.91 -12.23 16.76
CA LEU A 176 23.35 -12.37 16.55
C LEU A 176 23.81 -11.24 15.63
N ASN A 177 24.69 -10.41 16.16
CA ASN A 177 25.19 -9.23 15.48
C ASN A 177 26.27 -9.64 14.48
N TYR A 178 26.08 -9.28 13.21
CA TYR A 178 27.04 -9.55 12.16
C TYR A 178 27.91 -8.32 11.92
N GLY A 179 29.22 -8.51 11.99
CA GLY A 179 30.22 -7.46 11.77
C GLY A 179 30.71 -6.77 13.04
N GLU A 180 29.98 -6.86 14.16
CA GLU A 180 30.36 -6.20 15.42
C GLU A 180 31.82 -6.51 15.82
N GLY A 181 32.58 -5.46 16.13
CA GLY A 181 33.98 -5.54 16.54
C GLY A 181 34.98 -5.75 15.40
N LYS A 182 34.55 -6.03 14.17
CA LYS A 182 35.44 -6.22 13.02
C LYS A 182 35.90 -4.87 12.44
N ASN A 183 37.10 -4.83 11.86
CA ASN A 183 37.54 -3.69 11.05
C ASN A 183 36.79 -3.67 9.71
N LYS A 184 36.35 -2.48 9.28
CA LYS A 184 35.59 -2.27 8.04
C LYS A 184 36.28 -2.81 6.79
N ASN A 185 37.61 -2.77 6.74
CA ASN A 185 38.39 -3.20 5.57
C ASN A 185 38.39 -4.72 5.38
N ASN A 186 38.13 -5.47 6.45
CA ASN A 186 38.15 -6.95 6.45
C ASN A 186 36.73 -7.54 6.49
N PHE A 187 35.71 -6.70 6.38
CA PHE A 187 34.32 -7.13 6.48
C PHE A 187 33.82 -7.69 5.15
N LYS A 188 33.33 -8.93 5.17
CA LYS A 188 32.57 -9.54 4.08
C LYS A 188 31.17 -9.83 4.57
N LEU A 189 30.17 -9.52 3.75
CA LEU A 189 28.77 -9.74 4.12
C LEU A 189 28.39 -11.22 3.96
N GLU A 190 27.96 -11.87 5.04
CA GLU A 190 27.34 -13.20 5.00
C GLU A 190 25.82 -13.11 4.88
N LYS A 191 25.16 -14.26 4.70
CA LYS A 191 23.71 -14.39 4.79
C LYS A 191 23.19 -13.87 6.14
N PHE A 192 22.20 -13.00 6.10
CA PHE A 192 21.58 -12.38 7.27
C PHE A 192 20.05 -12.48 7.20
N ASP A 193 19.38 -12.28 8.33
CA ASP A 193 17.92 -12.34 8.44
C ASP A 193 17.28 -10.94 8.53
N TYR A 194 18.01 -9.94 9.03
CA TYR A 194 17.53 -8.56 9.20
C TYR A 194 18.69 -7.53 9.15
N ILE A 195 18.33 -6.25 8.99
CA ILE A 195 19.23 -5.08 9.05
C ILE A 195 19.00 -4.30 10.35
N TYR A 196 19.90 -3.42 10.75
CA TYR A 196 19.73 -2.65 11.99
C TYR A 196 18.83 -1.43 11.86
N GLY A 197 18.08 -1.15 12.93
CA GLY A 197 17.09 -0.08 13.02
C GLY A 197 17.62 1.34 12.86
N ALA A 198 18.90 1.60 13.16
CA ALA A 198 19.44 2.96 13.17
C ALA A 198 19.51 3.62 11.78
N SER A 199 19.51 2.81 10.72
CA SER A 199 19.57 3.28 9.33
C SER A 199 18.84 2.31 8.41
N ILE A 200 17.59 2.63 8.10
CA ILE A 200 16.71 1.82 7.25
C ILE A 200 16.30 2.65 6.03
N VAL A 201 16.73 2.23 4.84
CA VAL A 201 16.27 2.79 3.56
C VAL A 201 15.14 1.91 3.02
N LEU A 202 13.97 2.50 2.81
CA LEU A 202 12.78 1.83 2.31
C LEU A 202 12.43 2.31 0.90
N HIS A 203 12.14 1.36 0.01
CA HIS A 203 11.63 1.69 -1.32
C HIS A 203 10.14 2.03 -1.27
N LYS A 204 9.69 2.99 -2.08
CA LYS A 204 8.29 3.42 -2.15
C LYS A 204 7.31 2.26 -2.37
N ASN A 205 7.59 1.36 -3.32
CA ASN A 205 6.71 0.20 -3.55
C ASN A 205 6.69 -0.74 -2.34
N PHE A 206 7.80 -0.89 -1.61
CA PHE A 206 7.81 -1.71 -0.40
C PHE A 206 6.84 -1.13 0.63
N ILE A 207 6.87 0.17 0.88
CA ILE A 207 5.95 0.83 1.82
C ILE A 207 4.50 0.69 1.36
N LYS A 208 4.23 0.96 0.08
CA LYS A 208 2.89 0.80 -0.49
C LYS A 208 2.38 -0.64 -0.40
N THR A 209 3.25 -1.65 -0.46
CA THR A 209 2.87 -3.07 -0.36
C THR A 209 2.80 -3.59 1.08
N VAL A 210 3.83 -3.32 1.87
CA VAL A 210 4.05 -3.87 3.21
C VAL A 210 3.41 -3.04 4.32
N GLY A 211 3.20 -1.74 4.10
CA GLY A 211 2.59 -0.83 5.06
C GLY A 211 3.62 -0.20 5.99
N LEU A 212 3.12 0.30 7.12
CA LEU A 212 3.89 1.08 8.08
C LEU A 212 4.65 0.20 9.09
N LEU A 213 5.49 0.84 9.91
CA LEU A 213 6.11 0.22 11.07
C LEU A 213 5.02 -0.18 12.07
N ASN A 214 5.21 -1.30 12.78
CA ASN A 214 4.22 -1.74 13.77
C ASN A 214 4.31 -0.85 15.03
N GLU A 215 3.32 0.01 15.23
CA GLU A 215 3.25 0.94 16.37
C GLU A 215 3.08 0.23 17.72
N GLU A 216 2.62 -1.02 17.74
CA GLU A 216 2.52 -1.82 18.98
C GLU A 216 3.87 -2.05 19.67
N TYR A 217 4.97 -1.97 18.90
CA TYR A 217 6.30 -2.12 19.47
C TYR A 217 6.75 -0.90 20.27
N PHE A 218 6.30 0.31 19.92
CA PHE A 218 6.86 1.58 20.39
C PHE A 218 8.35 1.75 20.05
N MET A 219 9.24 0.86 20.51
CA MET A 219 10.66 0.77 20.13
C MET A 219 11.17 -0.68 20.13
N TYR A 220 12.16 -0.99 19.30
CA TYR A 220 12.77 -2.31 19.09
C TYR A 220 11.83 -3.36 18.47
N TYR A 221 12.40 -4.24 17.64
CA TYR A 221 11.74 -5.28 16.84
C TYR A 221 11.09 -4.79 15.53
N GLU A 222 11.10 -3.50 15.24
CA GLU A 222 10.58 -2.96 13.99
C GLU A 222 11.34 -3.52 12.80
N GLU A 223 12.66 -3.56 12.88
CA GLU A 223 13.53 -3.96 11.79
C GLU A 223 13.37 -5.44 11.41
N ILE A 224 13.19 -6.32 12.41
CA ILE A 224 12.94 -7.74 12.16
C ILE A 224 11.49 -8.00 11.77
N ASP A 225 10.52 -7.21 12.25
CA ASP A 225 9.13 -7.25 11.77
C ASP A 225 9.06 -6.87 10.28
N LEU A 226 9.76 -5.80 9.87
CA LEU A 226 9.91 -5.43 8.47
C LEU A 226 10.57 -6.53 7.66
N ALA A 227 11.59 -7.20 8.21
CA ALA A 227 12.26 -8.31 7.54
C ALA A 227 11.32 -9.51 7.30
N GLN A 228 10.52 -9.88 8.30
CA GLN A 228 9.51 -10.94 8.14
C GLN A 228 8.44 -10.54 7.13
N LYS A 229 8.00 -9.28 7.16
CA LYS A 229 7.07 -8.74 6.16
C LYS A 229 7.69 -8.78 4.76
N ALA A 230 8.94 -8.35 4.58
CA ALA A 230 9.61 -8.41 3.28
C ALA A 230 9.58 -9.82 2.69
N LYS A 231 9.94 -10.82 3.49
CA LYS A 231 9.86 -12.23 3.09
C LYS A 231 8.43 -12.65 2.73
N LYS A 232 7.44 -12.30 3.55
CA LYS A 232 6.02 -12.62 3.32
C LYS A 232 5.48 -12.03 2.01
N TYR A 233 5.97 -10.87 1.62
CA TYR A 233 5.55 -10.12 0.42
C TYR A 233 6.53 -10.24 -0.76
N ASN A 234 7.42 -11.22 -0.76
CA ASN A 234 8.41 -11.47 -1.83
C ASN A 234 9.31 -10.27 -2.15
N PHE A 235 9.65 -9.47 -1.13
CA PHE A 235 10.74 -8.51 -1.20
C PHE A 235 12.02 -9.09 -0.61
N LYS A 236 13.15 -8.66 -1.16
CA LYS A 236 14.48 -8.95 -0.65
C LYS A 236 14.97 -7.82 0.26
N ILE A 237 15.86 -8.17 1.16
CA ILE A 237 16.55 -7.25 2.07
C ILE A 237 18.00 -7.21 1.64
N THR A 238 18.62 -6.03 1.68
CA THR A 238 20.04 -5.89 1.32
C THR A 238 20.77 -4.92 2.25
N ILE A 239 22.08 -4.80 2.05
CA ILE A 239 22.94 -3.83 2.72
C ILE A 239 23.74 -3.07 1.67
N ALA A 240 23.97 -1.79 1.94
CA ALA A 240 24.92 -0.97 1.20
C ALA A 240 26.34 -1.24 1.72
N GLU A 241 26.99 -2.26 1.13
CA GLU A 241 28.27 -2.82 1.59
C GLU A 241 29.43 -1.81 1.63
N ASN A 242 29.38 -0.76 0.82
CA ASN A 242 30.41 0.30 0.75
C ASN A 242 29.93 1.63 1.34
N VAL A 243 28.89 1.60 2.18
CA VAL A 243 28.35 2.78 2.85
C VAL A 243 28.54 2.63 4.35
N PHE A 244 29.39 3.50 4.89
CA PHE A 244 29.71 3.57 6.31
C PHE A 244 29.11 4.84 6.92
N ILE A 245 28.44 4.68 8.06
CA ILE A 245 27.88 5.77 8.87
C ILE A 245 28.43 5.69 10.28
N TYR A 246 28.55 6.81 10.99
CA TYR A 246 29.11 6.88 12.34
C TYR A 246 27.99 7.04 13.37
N HIS A 247 27.90 6.16 14.37
CA HIS A 247 26.78 6.13 15.31
C HIS A 247 27.25 6.27 16.77
N LYS A 248 26.59 7.18 17.53
CA LYS A 248 26.90 7.51 18.93
C LYS A 248 26.06 6.72 19.96
N PHE A 249 25.87 5.42 19.69
CA PHE A 249 25.01 4.48 20.41
C PHE A 249 24.94 4.59 21.95
N SER A 250 26.06 4.85 22.64
CA SER A 250 26.11 4.92 24.11
C SER A 250 25.23 6.03 24.69
N LYS A 251 25.07 7.15 23.99
CA LYS A 251 24.25 8.28 24.44
C LYS A 251 22.75 7.94 24.40
N THR A 252 22.28 7.32 23.33
CA THR A 252 20.88 6.93 23.16
C THR A 252 20.44 5.92 24.23
N VAL A 253 21.29 4.94 24.55
CA VAL A 253 21.02 3.98 25.64
C VAL A 253 20.96 4.67 27.01
N SER A 254 21.84 5.66 27.24
CA SER A 254 21.85 6.43 28.49
C SER A 254 20.59 7.28 28.69
N GLN A 255 20.06 7.87 27.60
CA GLN A 255 18.86 8.71 27.63
C GLN A 255 17.57 7.90 27.86
N ILE A 256 17.46 6.71 27.26
CA ILE A 256 16.25 5.86 27.37
C ILE A 256 16.17 5.16 28.74
N GLY A 257 17.33 4.82 29.32
CA GLY A 257 17.41 4.04 30.55
C GLY A 257 17.30 2.53 30.32
N GLN A 258 18.19 1.77 30.97
CA GLN A 258 18.34 0.32 30.73
C GLN A 258 17.11 -0.50 31.12
N GLY A 259 16.41 -0.14 32.20
CA GLY A 259 15.17 -0.81 32.62
C GLY A 259 14.06 -0.68 31.58
N PHE A 260 13.86 0.53 31.03
CA PHE A 260 12.87 0.79 29.97
C PHE A 260 13.20 0.00 28.70
N ARG A 261 14.47 -0.03 28.30
CA ARG A 261 14.95 -0.86 27.18
C ARG A 261 14.65 -2.34 27.40
N ILE A 262 14.97 -2.89 28.58
CA ILE A 262 14.73 -4.31 28.89
C ILE A 262 13.23 -4.64 28.86
N TYR A 263 12.39 -3.77 29.41
CA TYR A 263 10.93 -3.94 29.36
C TYR A 263 10.42 -4.12 27.92
N TYR A 264 10.77 -3.19 27.01
CA TYR A 264 10.32 -3.28 25.61
C TYR A 264 10.94 -4.46 24.87
N LEU A 265 12.23 -4.77 25.08
CA LEU A 265 12.87 -5.94 24.47
C LEU A 265 12.14 -7.23 24.84
N GLN A 266 11.76 -7.43 26.11
CA GLN A 266 11.05 -8.66 26.51
C GLN A 266 9.60 -8.68 26.05
N ARG A 267 8.88 -7.55 26.17
CA ARG A 267 7.50 -7.45 25.72
C ARG A 267 7.39 -7.71 24.22
N ASN A 268 8.19 -7.01 23.43
CA ASN A 268 8.12 -7.03 21.97
C ASN A 268 8.62 -8.36 21.40
N LYS A 269 9.57 -9.03 22.08
CA LYS A 269 9.95 -10.41 21.78
C LYS A 269 8.74 -11.33 21.75
N ILE A 270 7.90 -11.29 22.79
CA ILE A 270 6.72 -12.16 22.86
C ILE A 270 5.69 -11.79 21.79
N LEU A 271 5.47 -10.50 21.54
CA LEU A 271 4.55 -10.03 20.48
C LEU A 271 5.00 -10.50 19.10
N PHE A 272 6.29 -10.36 18.79
CA PHE A 272 6.88 -10.85 17.57
C PHE A 272 6.74 -12.37 17.42
N TYR A 273 6.94 -13.14 18.50
CA TYR A 273 6.73 -14.58 18.47
C TYR A 273 5.27 -14.98 18.29
N LYS A 274 4.33 -14.34 18.98
CA LYS A 274 2.89 -14.57 18.76
C LYS A 274 2.49 -14.35 17.30
N LYS A 275 3.11 -13.37 16.66
CA LYS A 275 2.85 -12.98 15.27
C LYS A 275 3.45 -13.94 14.24
N TYR A 276 4.70 -14.38 14.41
CA TYR A 276 5.42 -15.12 13.37
C TYR A 276 5.87 -16.54 13.76
N PHE A 277 6.03 -16.81 15.06
CA PHE A 277 6.70 -18.00 15.58
C PHE A 277 5.90 -18.63 16.74
N LYS A 278 4.56 -18.67 16.63
CA LYS A 278 3.66 -19.10 17.71
C LYS A 278 4.01 -20.48 18.28
N PHE A 279 4.44 -21.41 17.42
CA PHE A 279 4.91 -22.74 17.81
C PHE A 279 6.13 -22.72 18.75
N TYR A 280 6.98 -21.70 18.64
CA TYR A 280 8.20 -21.55 19.43
C TYR A 280 8.00 -20.82 20.76
N LEU A 281 6.79 -20.35 21.08
CA LEU A 281 6.50 -19.61 22.32
C LEU A 281 6.87 -20.38 23.61
N PRO A 282 6.65 -21.71 23.73
CA PRO A 282 7.05 -22.45 24.93
C PRO A 282 8.58 -22.46 25.11
N PHE A 283 9.35 -22.64 24.03
CA PHE A 283 10.81 -22.58 24.08
C PHE A 283 11.29 -21.18 24.46
N LEU A 284 10.70 -20.15 23.86
CA LEU A 284 10.98 -18.77 24.22
C LEU A 284 10.80 -18.52 25.72
N PHE A 285 9.68 -19.00 26.29
CA PHE A 285 9.40 -18.85 27.71
C PHE A 285 10.53 -19.42 28.56
N LEU A 286 10.99 -20.65 28.28
CA LEU A 286 12.09 -21.29 29.00
C LEU A 286 13.40 -20.48 28.92
N PHE A 287 13.73 -19.95 27.75
CA PHE A 287 14.91 -19.09 27.59
C PHE A 287 14.77 -17.75 28.31
N GLN A 288 13.58 -17.14 28.30
CA GLN A 288 13.34 -15.91 29.04
C GLN A 288 13.43 -16.10 30.55
N ILE A 289 13.00 -17.25 31.09
CA ILE A 289 13.20 -17.58 32.50
C ILE A 289 14.69 -17.71 32.83
N LYS A 290 15.48 -18.36 31.96
CA LYS A 290 16.93 -18.41 32.11
C LYS A 290 17.53 -17.00 32.12
N ASP A 291 17.21 -16.17 31.13
CA ASP A 291 17.73 -14.79 31.01
C ASP A 291 17.31 -13.91 32.21
N LEU A 292 16.10 -14.12 32.75
CA LEU A 292 15.60 -13.41 33.92
C LEU A 292 16.45 -13.65 35.17
N ILE A 293 16.98 -14.86 35.37
CA ILE A 293 17.84 -15.20 36.52
C ILE A 293 19.07 -14.29 36.55
N PHE A 294 19.64 -14.00 35.39
CA PHE A 294 20.86 -13.21 35.21
C PHE A 294 20.61 -11.71 34.97
N SER A 295 19.35 -11.27 34.91
CA SER A 295 19.02 -9.86 34.66
C SER A 295 19.15 -9.01 35.93
N ASN A 296 19.85 -7.88 35.84
CA ASN A 296 19.88 -6.85 36.89
C ASN A 296 18.58 -6.02 36.97
N TYR A 297 17.67 -6.17 35.99
CA TYR A 297 16.42 -5.40 35.90
C TYR A 297 15.22 -6.36 35.94
N LYS A 298 15.13 -7.17 37.00
CA LYS A 298 14.13 -8.26 37.11
C LYS A 298 12.69 -7.75 37.04
N LYS A 299 12.40 -6.62 37.68
CA LYS A 299 11.04 -6.04 37.74
C LYS A 299 10.54 -5.65 36.34
N GLU A 300 11.34 -4.91 35.59
CA GLU A 300 11.05 -4.47 34.24
C GLU A 300 10.98 -5.65 33.27
N PHE A 301 11.87 -6.63 33.42
CA PHE A 301 11.87 -7.87 32.65
C PHE A 301 10.57 -8.65 32.84
N ILE A 302 10.17 -8.92 34.09
CA ILE A 302 8.93 -9.63 34.43
C ILE A 302 7.72 -8.86 33.93
N LYS A 303 7.68 -7.53 34.13
CA LYS A 303 6.60 -6.68 33.62
C LYS A 303 6.50 -6.77 32.09
N GLY A 304 7.63 -6.74 31.39
CA GLY A 304 7.69 -6.91 29.93
C GLY A 304 7.15 -8.27 29.49
N MET A 305 7.51 -9.35 30.20
CA MET A 305 6.97 -10.68 29.95
C MET A 305 5.44 -10.73 30.14
N ILE A 306 4.93 -10.25 31.27
CA ILE A 306 3.50 -10.23 31.58
C ILE A 306 2.73 -9.44 30.51
N ASP A 307 3.18 -8.23 30.22
CA ASP A 307 2.51 -7.38 29.23
C ASP A 307 2.53 -8.02 27.83
N GLY A 308 3.64 -8.69 27.46
CA GLY A 308 3.78 -9.41 26.20
C GLY A 308 2.87 -10.63 26.10
N TYR A 309 2.79 -11.48 27.14
CA TYR A 309 1.96 -12.70 27.13
C TYR A 309 0.46 -12.41 27.27
N PHE A 310 0.07 -11.35 27.96
CA PHE A 310 -1.34 -10.99 28.17
C PHE A 310 -1.83 -9.84 27.29
N ASN A 311 -0.98 -9.32 26.40
CA ASN A 311 -1.27 -8.16 25.55
C ASN A 311 -1.74 -6.93 26.34
N ARG A 312 -1.19 -6.71 27.55
CA ARG A 312 -1.51 -5.53 28.37
C ARG A 312 -0.77 -4.31 27.83
N ASN A 313 -1.38 -3.14 27.94
CA ASN A 313 -0.83 -1.87 27.42
C ASN A 313 -0.56 -1.88 25.91
N ILE A 314 -1.30 -2.71 25.16
CA ILE A 314 -1.28 -2.74 23.70
C ILE A 314 -2.65 -2.26 23.23
N LYS A 315 -2.65 -1.22 22.40
CA LYS A 315 -3.87 -0.71 21.77
C LYS A 315 -4.34 -1.77 20.76
N GLN A 316 -5.32 -2.58 21.14
CA GLN A 316 -5.89 -3.57 20.23
C GLN A 316 -6.67 -2.86 19.12
N LYS A 317 -6.44 -3.29 17.88
CA LYS A 317 -7.23 -2.83 16.74
C LYS A 317 -8.66 -3.33 16.87
N GLU A 318 -9.61 -2.50 16.47
CA GLU A 318 -10.99 -2.92 16.35
C GLU A 318 -11.11 -3.98 15.23
N LYS A 319 -11.94 -5.00 15.43
CA LYS A 319 -12.13 -6.06 14.44
C LYS A 319 -13.16 -5.67 13.41
N LEU A 320 -12.82 -5.84 12.13
CA LEU A 320 -13.68 -5.51 11.02
C LEU A 320 -13.86 -6.73 10.12
N LEU A 321 -15.10 -7.18 9.95
CA LEU A 321 -15.41 -8.29 9.05
C LEU A 321 -15.72 -7.77 7.65
N ILE A 322 -15.07 -8.33 6.63
CA ILE A 322 -15.41 -8.13 5.22
C ILE A 322 -16.06 -9.40 4.68
N VAL A 323 -17.24 -9.27 4.07
CA VAL A 323 -18.04 -10.39 3.56
C VAL A 323 -18.16 -10.33 2.04
N GLU A 324 -17.81 -11.42 1.35
CA GLU A 324 -18.08 -11.62 -0.08
C GLU A 324 -18.61 -13.04 -0.35
N MET A 325 -19.81 -13.12 -0.90
CA MET A 325 -20.51 -14.38 -1.18
C MET A 325 -20.23 -14.90 -2.62
N ASN A 326 -19.81 -14.01 -3.52
CA ASN A 326 -19.56 -14.27 -4.92
C ASN A 326 -18.09 -14.64 -5.19
N ASP A 327 -17.77 -14.98 -6.44
CA ASP A 327 -16.42 -15.34 -6.89
C ASP A 327 -15.70 -14.26 -7.71
N PHE A 328 -16.21 -13.02 -7.62
CA PHE A 328 -15.74 -11.83 -8.32
C PHE A 328 -15.56 -10.66 -7.34
N HIS A 329 -15.04 -9.52 -7.82
CA HIS A 329 -14.76 -8.32 -7.04
C HIS A 329 -13.66 -8.47 -5.98
N GLU A 330 -12.72 -9.41 -6.17
CA GLU A 330 -11.57 -9.57 -5.29
C GLU A 330 -10.70 -8.30 -5.20
N GLU A 331 -10.72 -7.47 -6.23
CA GLU A 331 -10.00 -6.20 -6.27
C GLU A 331 -10.46 -5.19 -5.23
N VAL A 332 -11.76 -5.21 -4.95
CA VAL A 332 -12.39 -4.33 -3.97
C VAL A 332 -12.01 -4.78 -2.57
N ILE A 333 -12.11 -6.09 -2.30
CA ILE A 333 -11.68 -6.70 -1.03
C ILE A 333 -10.22 -6.41 -0.77
N TYR A 334 -9.36 -6.60 -1.78
CA TYR A 334 -7.94 -6.38 -1.65
C TYR A 334 -7.63 -4.93 -1.31
N SER A 335 -8.18 -3.97 -2.08
CA SER A 335 -7.99 -2.54 -1.85
C SER A 335 -8.50 -2.11 -0.48
N LEU A 336 -9.69 -2.58 -0.09
CA LEU A 336 -10.32 -2.26 1.18
C LEU A 336 -9.50 -2.78 2.37
N ALA A 337 -9.13 -4.06 2.34
CA ALA A 337 -8.34 -4.66 3.40
C ALA A 337 -6.96 -3.99 3.51
N LYS A 338 -6.37 -3.58 2.38
CA LYS A 338 -5.12 -2.85 2.35
C LYS A 338 -5.23 -1.44 2.96
N LEU A 339 -6.31 -0.72 2.65
CA LEU A 339 -6.57 0.61 3.21
C LEU A 339 -6.86 0.56 4.72
N LEU A 340 -7.46 -0.53 5.21
CA LEU A 340 -8.00 -0.58 6.57
C LEU A 340 -7.14 -1.35 7.58
N ARG A 341 -6.19 -2.19 7.15
CA ARG A 341 -5.38 -3.05 8.03
C ARG A 341 -4.53 -2.32 9.06
N GLU A 342 -4.20 -1.03 8.84
CA GLU A 342 -3.42 -0.26 9.81
C GLU A 342 -4.26 0.11 11.04
N ASN A 343 -5.58 0.22 10.90
CA ASN A 343 -6.49 0.65 11.96
C ASN A 343 -7.39 -0.47 12.49
N TYR A 344 -7.65 -1.47 11.66
CA TYR A 344 -8.53 -2.59 11.98
C TYR A 344 -7.81 -3.94 11.87
N GLU A 345 -8.17 -4.87 12.74
CA GLU A 345 -7.89 -6.29 12.53
C GLU A 345 -8.91 -6.79 11.50
N ILE A 346 -8.44 -7.00 10.26
CA ILE A 346 -9.30 -7.39 9.14
C ILE A 346 -9.56 -8.89 9.18
N ILE A 347 -10.84 -9.24 9.21
CA ILE A 347 -11.31 -10.62 9.16
C ILE A 347 -12.06 -10.82 7.84
N LEU A 348 -11.69 -11.86 7.09
CA LEU A 348 -12.34 -12.17 5.82
C LEU A 348 -13.28 -13.38 5.94
N CYS A 349 -14.51 -13.20 5.43
CA CYS A 349 -15.51 -14.24 5.19
C CYS A 349 -15.83 -14.24 3.69
N ILE A 350 -15.14 -15.09 2.93
CA ILE A 350 -15.09 -15.00 1.46
C ILE A 350 -15.28 -16.35 0.78
N ASN A 351 -15.73 -16.33 -0.48
CA ASN A 351 -15.86 -17.53 -1.30
C ASN A 351 -14.53 -18.28 -1.52
N ASN A 352 -14.56 -19.62 -1.47
CA ASN A 352 -13.37 -20.48 -1.64
C ASN A 352 -12.61 -20.22 -2.96
N LYS A 353 -13.28 -19.81 -4.02
CA LYS A 353 -12.62 -19.47 -5.30
C LYS A 353 -11.75 -18.23 -5.17
N ILE A 354 -12.17 -17.24 -4.40
CA ILE A 354 -11.39 -16.04 -4.11
C ILE A 354 -10.19 -16.40 -3.23
N PHE A 355 -10.40 -17.25 -2.22
CA PHE A 355 -9.35 -17.75 -1.33
C PHE A 355 -8.17 -18.38 -2.11
N LYS A 356 -8.47 -19.23 -3.10
CA LYS A 356 -7.46 -19.91 -3.92
C LYS A 356 -6.62 -18.97 -4.82
N LYS A 357 -7.03 -17.71 -4.99
CA LYS A 357 -6.30 -16.71 -5.79
C LYS A 357 -5.18 -15.99 -5.01
N GLY A 358 -4.94 -16.35 -3.75
CA GLY A 358 -3.79 -15.87 -2.96
C GLY A 358 -4.08 -14.77 -1.94
N LEU A 359 -5.35 -14.39 -1.73
CA LEU A 359 -5.74 -13.40 -0.72
C LEU A 359 -5.33 -13.80 0.72
N ASN A 360 -5.16 -15.10 0.98
CA ASN A 360 -4.69 -15.65 2.26
C ASN A 360 -3.26 -15.23 2.62
N ILE A 361 -2.44 -14.88 1.63
CA ILE A 361 -1.09 -14.37 1.89
C ILE A 361 -1.18 -13.00 2.58
N PHE A 362 -2.24 -12.25 2.35
CA PHE A 362 -2.33 -10.86 2.77
C PHE A 362 -3.06 -10.69 4.12
N TYR A 363 -4.00 -11.58 4.46
CA TYR A 363 -4.95 -11.35 5.56
C TYR A 363 -5.28 -12.62 6.35
N ASP A 364 -5.71 -12.46 7.60
CA ASP A 364 -6.18 -13.56 8.43
C ASP A 364 -7.59 -13.97 7.97
N ILE A 365 -7.67 -15.05 7.20
CA ILE A 365 -8.93 -15.58 6.67
C ILE A 365 -9.51 -16.58 7.65
N ILE A 366 -10.76 -16.36 8.06
CA ILE A 366 -11.39 -17.20 9.08
C ILE A 366 -12.45 -18.13 8.49
N LEU A 367 -13.15 -17.73 7.41
CA LEU A 367 -14.23 -18.54 6.84
C LEU A 367 -14.16 -18.57 5.31
N SER A 368 -13.89 -19.76 4.78
CA SER A 368 -14.00 -20.07 3.35
C SER A 368 -15.43 -20.54 3.09
N ILE A 369 -16.17 -19.80 2.26
CA ILE A 369 -17.56 -20.08 1.91
C ILE A 369 -17.61 -20.97 0.65
N PRO A 370 -18.10 -22.22 0.74
CA PRO A 370 -18.27 -23.07 -0.43
C PRO A 370 -19.27 -22.51 -1.42
N SER A 371 -19.18 -22.93 -2.69
CA SER A 371 -20.16 -22.53 -3.72
C SER A 371 -21.55 -23.17 -3.52
N ASN A 372 -21.68 -24.16 -2.63
CA ASN A 372 -22.93 -24.86 -2.36
C ASN A 372 -23.95 -23.94 -1.64
N LYS A 373 -25.18 -23.88 -2.16
CA LYS A 373 -26.26 -23.01 -1.66
C LYS A 373 -26.69 -23.30 -0.21
N ILE A 374 -26.74 -24.57 0.18
CA ILE A 374 -27.15 -25.01 1.54
C ILE A 374 -26.09 -24.56 2.55
N ILE A 375 -24.81 -24.78 2.23
CA ILE A 375 -23.71 -24.38 3.11
C ILE A 375 -23.65 -22.86 3.26
N LYS A 376 -23.86 -22.10 2.18
CA LYS A 376 -23.99 -20.64 2.26
C LYS A 376 -25.04 -20.24 3.28
N PHE A 377 -26.23 -20.84 3.22
CA PHE A 377 -27.33 -20.56 4.14
C PHE A 377 -27.00 -20.93 5.60
N LEU A 378 -26.38 -22.09 5.84
CA LEU A 378 -25.95 -22.50 7.18
C LEU A 378 -24.92 -21.53 7.79
N ILE A 379 -23.98 -21.02 6.98
CA ILE A 379 -23.03 -19.99 7.42
C ILE A 379 -23.77 -18.72 7.85
N LEU A 380 -24.88 -18.34 7.19
CA LEU A 380 -25.67 -17.17 7.59
C LEU A 380 -26.27 -17.34 8.99
N LEU A 381 -26.73 -18.54 9.35
CA LEU A 381 -27.34 -18.81 10.65
C LEU A 381 -26.33 -18.73 11.80
N ILE A 382 -25.08 -19.11 11.55
CA ILE A 382 -24.03 -19.15 12.58
C ILE A 382 -23.31 -17.80 12.72
N LEU A 383 -23.35 -16.93 11.70
CA LEU A 383 -22.62 -15.66 11.71
C LEU A 383 -22.92 -14.76 12.92
N PRO A 384 -24.19 -14.55 13.36
CA PRO A 384 -24.48 -13.72 14.54
C PRO A 384 -23.77 -14.22 15.81
N PHE A 385 -23.76 -15.54 16.01
CA PHE A 385 -23.09 -16.17 17.15
C PHE A 385 -21.56 -15.99 17.06
N TYR A 386 -21.00 -16.17 15.87
CA TYR A 386 -19.58 -15.96 15.62
C TYR A 386 -19.15 -14.51 15.89
N LEU A 387 -19.91 -13.52 15.41
CA LEU A 387 -19.64 -12.10 15.65
C LEU A 387 -19.59 -11.78 17.14
N LYS A 388 -20.55 -12.30 17.91
CA LYS A 388 -20.61 -12.16 19.37
C LYS A 388 -19.39 -12.79 20.04
N LEU A 389 -19.05 -14.04 19.69
CA LEU A 389 -17.89 -14.75 20.25
C LEU A 389 -16.56 -14.04 19.99
N LYS A 390 -16.38 -13.49 18.78
CA LYS A 390 -15.14 -12.82 18.39
C LYS A 390 -15.08 -11.34 18.74
N LYS A 391 -16.16 -10.79 19.34
CA LYS A 391 -16.33 -9.37 19.66
C LYS A 391 -16.19 -8.47 18.41
N ILE A 392 -16.81 -8.89 17.30
CA ILE A 392 -16.84 -8.13 16.05
C ILE A 392 -18.11 -7.29 16.03
N ASN A 393 -17.97 -5.98 15.86
CA ASN A 393 -19.06 -5.00 15.90
C ASN A 393 -19.23 -4.22 14.58
N LYS A 394 -18.31 -4.35 13.62
CA LYS A 394 -18.36 -3.71 12.31
C LYS A 394 -18.27 -4.72 11.17
N ILE A 395 -19.11 -4.56 10.14
CA ILE A 395 -19.14 -5.42 8.95
C ILE A 395 -19.23 -4.58 7.68
N ILE A 396 -18.41 -4.93 6.69
CA ILE A 396 -18.51 -4.40 5.33
C ILE A 396 -18.95 -5.53 4.39
N TYR A 397 -20.06 -5.32 3.70
CA TYR A 397 -20.49 -6.17 2.59
C TYR A 397 -19.88 -5.68 1.30
N ASN A 398 -19.02 -6.51 0.69
CA ASN A 398 -18.30 -6.15 -0.53
C ASN A 398 -19.23 -6.04 -1.74
N THR A 399 -20.24 -6.90 -1.83
CA THR A 399 -21.30 -6.84 -2.85
C THR A 399 -22.66 -6.89 -2.17
N TYR A 400 -23.25 -5.73 -1.87
CA TYR A 400 -24.54 -5.68 -1.17
C TYR A 400 -25.71 -6.20 -2.02
N GLU A 401 -25.58 -6.17 -3.33
CA GLU A 401 -26.61 -6.61 -4.28
C GLU A 401 -26.89 -8.11 -4.21
N ASP A 402 -26.02 -8.89 -3.57
CA ASP A 402 -26.19 -10.32 -3.39
C ASP A 402 -27.39 -10.65 -2.49
N LYS A 403 -28.17 -11.65 -2.90
CA LYS A 403 -29.40 -12.03 -2.19
C LYS A 403 -29.14 -12.55 -0.78
N TYR A 404 -28.05 -13.28 -0.55
CA TYR A 404 -27.71 -13.83 0.77
C TYR A 404 -27.22 -12.71 1.68
N VAL A 405 -26.51 -11.73 1.13
CA VAL A 405 -26.12 -10.50 1.83
C VAL A 405 -27.34 -9.71 2.30
N LYS A 406 -28.35 -9.53 1.44
CA LYS A 406 -29.60 -8.85 1.83
C LYS A 406 -30.36 -9.58 2.95
N ILE A 407 -30.38 -10.91 2.93
CA ILE A 407 -30.98 -11.72 3.99
C ILE A 407 -30.23 -11.50 5.31
N ILE A 408 -28.91 -11.68 5.32
CA ILE A 408 -28.14 -11.60 6.56
C ILE A 408 -28.10 -10.21 7.15
N SER A 409 -28.06 -9.15 6.32
CA SER A 409 -28.09 -7.78 6.84
C SER A 409 -29.33 -7.46 7.66
N ASN A 410 -30.44 -8.15 7.37
CA ASN A 410 -31.71 -7.99 8.09
C ASN A 410 -31.80 -8.85 9.36
N LEU A 411 -30.98 -9.90 9.47
CA LEU A 411 -30.98 -10.82 10.62
C LEU A 411 -30.02 -10.39 11.74
N LEU A 412 -29.07 -9.49 11.44
CA LEU A 412 -28.07 -9.06 12.42
C LEU A 412 -28.64 -8.06 13.44
N PRO A 413 -28.17 -8.10 14.70
CA PRO A 413 -28.64 -7.19 15.74
C PRO A 413 -28.16 -5.75 15.45
N LYS A 414 -28.96 -4.76 15.87
CA LYS A 414 -28.68 -3.32 15.68
C LYS A 414 -27.36 -2.84 16.32
N SER A 415 -26.80 -3.61 17.26
CA SER A 415 -25.49 -3.34 17.86
C SER A 415 -24.33 -3.49 16.87
N ILE A 416 -24.54 -4.20 15.75
CA ILE A 416 -23.57 -4.33 14.67
C ILE A 416 -23.71 -3.16 13.70
N THR A 417 -22.64 -2.38 13.53
CA THR A 417 -22.59 -1.34 12.50
C THR A 417 -22.28 -1.96 11.16
N GLN A 418 -23.21 -1.81 10.21
CA GLN A 418 -23.14 -2.40 8.88
C GLN A 418 -22.83 -1.35 7.82
N PHE A 419 -21.97 -1.70 6.86
CA PHE A 419 -21.60 -0.90 5.70
C PHE A 419 -21.82 -1.71 4.43
N ALA A 420 -22.41 -1.09 3.40
CA ALA A 420 -22.67 -1.75 2.12
C ALA A 420 -21.87 -1.09 1.00
N ILE A 421 -21.12 -1.89 0.24
CA ILE A 421 -20.52 -1.48 -1.01
C ILE A 421 -21.50 -1.73 -2.15
N LEU A 422 -21.73 -0.69 -2.97
CA LEU A 422 -22.57 -0.76 -4.17
C LEU A 422 -21.72 -0.76 -5.44
N HIS A 423 -21.91 -1.79 -6.26
CA HIS A 423 -21.38 -1.91 -7.61
C HIS A 423 -22.37 -1.41 -8.68
N ASN A 424 -23.67 -1.41 -8.36
CA ASN A 424 -24.73 -0.80 -9.16
C ASN A 424 -25.77 -0.12 -8.27
N LEU A 425 -25.92 1.20 -8.42
CA LEU A 425 -26.87 2.00 -7.63
C LEU A 425 -28.32 1.56 -7.85
N ASP A 426 -28.68 1.10 -9.05
CA ASP A 426 -30.05 0.68 -9.42
C ASP A 426 -30.55 -0.53 -8.62
N LYS A 427 -29.64 -1.27 -7.99
CA LYS A 427 -29.95 -2.50 -7.24
C LYS A 427 -30.14 -2.26 -5.74
N PHE A 428 -29.96 -1.01 -5.30
CA PHE A 428 -30.16 -0.61 -3.92
C PHE A 428 -31.63 -0.32 -3.64
N ASN A 429 -32.15 -0.88 -2.55
CA ASN A 429 -33.53 -0.63 -2.12
C ASN A 429 -33.53 0.47 -1.05
N PHE A 430 -33.95 1.68 -1.41
CA PHE A 430 -34.02 2.84 -0.51
C PHE A 430 -35.01 2.66 0.66
N ASN A 431 -35.94 1.71 0.57
CA ASN A 431 -36.87 1.42 1.66
C ASN A 431 -36.26 0.54 2.76
N ASN A 432 -35.04 0.00 2.58
CA ASN A 432 -34.40 -0.83 3.59
C ASN A 432 -33.79 0.03 4.71
N LYS A 433 -34.42 0.03 5.89
CA LYS A 433 -33.98 0.80 7.06
C LYS A 433 -32.76 0.22 7.79
N ASN A 434 -32.31 -0.99 7.44
CA ASN A 434 -31.25 -1.69 8.17
C ASN A 434 -29.82 -1.28 7.76
N ILE A 435 -29.64 -0.64 6.60
CA ILE A 435 -28.33 -0.19 6.12
C ILE A 435 -28.38 1.28 5.72
N ASN A 436 -27.69 2.11 6.49
CA ASN A 436 -27.62 3.55 6.27
C ASN A 436 -26.20 4.07 6.00
N ASN A 437 -25.20 3.17 5.92
CA ASN A 437 -23.81 3.53 5.62
C ASN A 437 -23.39 2.89 4.30
N ILE A 438 -23.34 3.70 3.25
CA ILE A 438 -23.07 3.26 1.88
C ILE A 438 -21.66 3.67 1.45
N ILE A 439 -20.98 2.76 0.79
CA ILE A 439 -19.67 2.99 0.17
C ILE A 439 -19.84 2.73 -1.32
N VAL A 440 -19.44 3.69 -2.16
CA VAL A 440 -19.45 3.52 -3.61
C VAL A 440 -18.03 3.56 -4.18
N LEU A 441 -17.86 3.06 -5.41
CA LEU A 441 -16.53 2.74 -5.96
C LEU A 441 -15.92 3.84 -6.83
N SER A 442 -16.53 5.02 -6.87
CA SER A 442 -16.02 6.22 -7.55
C SER A 442 -16.71 7.48 -7.05
N GLU A 443 -16.11 8.63 -7.33
CA GLU A 443 -16.70 9.93 -7.06
C GLU A 443 -17.95 10.19 -7.92
N LEU A 444 -17.98 9.76 -9.19
CA LEU A 444 -19.15 9.85 -10.05
C LEU A 444 -20.35 9.12 -9.43
N LEU A 445 -20.15 7.88 -8.98
CA LEU A 445 -21.22 7.13 -8.29
C LEU A 445 -21.62 7.81 -6.98
N TYR A 446 -20.70 8.48 -6.30
CA TYR A 446 -21.01 9.22 -5.08
C TYR A 446 -21.91 10.43 -5.36
N LYS A 447 -21.55 11.25 -6.35
CA LYS A 447 -22.34 12.39 -6.80
C LYS A 447 -23.73 11.94 -7.26
N ASN A 448 -23.80 10.85 -8.03
CA ASN A 448 -25.08 10.32 -8.52
C ASN A 448 -25.92 9.71 -7.39
N PHE A 449 -25.32 8.98 -6.45
CA PHE A 449 -26.04 8.46 -5.29
C PHE A 449 -26.60 9.59 -4.42
N LYS A 450 -25.83 10.67 -4.20
CA LYS A 450 -26.31 11.82 -3.44
C LYS A 450 -27.50 12.53 -4.09
N LYS A 451 -27.55 12.60 -5.42
CA LYS A 451 -28.74 13.08 -6.15
C LYS A 451 -29.97 12.20 -5.95
N LEU A 452 -29.79 10.89 -5.77
CA LEU A 452 -30.88 9.95 -5.51
C LEU A 452 -31.36 9.99 -4.06
N ASN A 453 -30.44 10.15 -3.10
CA ASN A 453 -30.76 10.23 -1.68
C ASN A 453 -29.67 10.97 -0.88
N GLU A 454 -30.00 12.16 -0.39
CA GLU A 454 -29.05 12.98 0.38
C GLU A 454 -28.89 12.53 1.83
N ASN A 455 -29.94 11.92 2.41
CA ASN A 455 -30.05 11.58 3.83
C ASN A 455 -29.21 10.36 4.23
N ILE A 456 -28.98 9.43 3.30
CA ILE A 456 -28.15 8.24 3.57
C ILE A 456 -26.69 8.66 3.67
N LYS A 457 -25.99 8.17 4.70
CA LYS A 457 -24.55 8.40 4.86
C LYS A 457 -23.81 7.65 3.77
N THR A 458 -23.04 8.38 2.97
CA THR A 458 -22.33 7.79 1.82
C THR A 458 -20.89 8.30 1.79
N THR A 459 -19.97 7.43 1.39
CA THR A 459 -18.59 7.78 1.04
C THR A 459 -18.17 7.04 -0.23
N TYR A 460 -16.96 7.30 -0.72
CA TYR A 460 -16.40 6.59 -1.87
C TYR A 460 -14.92 6.29 -1.73
N PHE A 461 -14.49 5.21 -2.37
CA PHE A 461 -13.07 4.94 -2.60
C PHE A 461 -12.87 4.29 -3.96
N TYR A 462 -11.63 4.29 -4.44
CA TYR A 462 -11.23 3.71 -5.69
C TYR A 462 -10.52 2.36 -5.43
N PRO A 463 -11.04 1.23 -5.92
CA PRO A 463 -10.41 -0.08 -5.74
C PRO A 463 -9.24 -0.26 -6.72
N ILE A 464 -8.19 0.54 -6.52
CA ILE A 464 -7.08 0.69 -7.47
C ILE A 464 -5.73 0.24 -6.91
N ILE A 465 -5.72 -0.45 -5.77
CA ILE A 465 -4.50 -0.87 -5.10
C ILE A 465 -4.25 -2.31 -5.52
N TYR A 466 -3.24 -2.54 -6.36
CA TYR A 466 -2.80 -3.89 -6.72
C TYR A 466 -1.29 -3.96 -6.60
N ASP A 467 -0.80 -4.78 -5.66
CA ASP A 467 0.62 -5.09 -5.56
C ASP A 467 0.91 -6.31 -6.45
N TYR A 468 0.93 -6.11 -7.77
CA TYR A 468 1.37 -7.14 -8.71
C TYR A 468 2.82 -6.86 -9.11
N ASN A 469 3.71 -7.83 -8.83
CA ASN A 469 5.11 -7.75 -9.24
C ASN A 469 5.19 -7.99 -10.75
N ASN A 470 5.34 -6.90 -11.51
CA ASN A 470 5.52 -6.98 -12.95
C ASN A 470 6.89 -7.59 -13.27
N ASN A 471 6.91 -8.66 -14.05
CA ASN A 471 7.99 -8.86 -15.01
C ASN A 471 7.58 -8.08 -16.26
N LEU A 472 7.95 -6.80 -16.33
CA LEU A 472 7.74 -6.04 -17.55
C LEU A 472 8.59 -6.69 -18.64
N ILE A 473 7.92 -7.27 -19.63
CA ILE A 473 8.58 -7.74 -20.85
C ILE A 473 8.84 -6.49 -21.68
N GLU A 474 10.04 -6.33 -22.22
CA GLU A 474 10.31 -5.28 -23.19
C GLU A 474 9.33 -5.41 -24.36
N ASN A 475 8.40 -4.46 -24.44
CA ASN A 475 7.47 -4.36 -25.55
C ASN A 475 8.18 -3.71 -26.73
N ASN A 476 7.83 -4.14 -27.94
CA ASN A 476 8.21 -3.41 -29.14
C ASN A 476 7.65 -1.97 -29.06
N PRO A 477 8.51 -0.93 -28.98
CA PRO A 477 8.07 0.45 -28.77
C PRO A 477 7.20 0.98 -29.92
N ASP A 478 7.31 0.38 -31.10
CA ASP A 478 6.55 0.76 -32.29
C ASP A 478 5.07 0.34 -32.24
N ILE A 479 4.69 -0.64 -31.43
CA ILE A 479 3.31 -1.18 -31.42
C ILE A 479 2.51 -0.56 -30.26
N ILE A 480 1.29 -0.09 -30.56
CA ILE A 480 0.33 0.33 -29.54
C ILE A 480 -0.53 -0.87 -29.15
N LYS A 481 -0.42 -1.31 -27.89
CA LYS A 481 -1.24 -2.37 -27.32
C LYS A 481 -2.42 -1.78 -26.56
N ILE A 482 -3.64 -2.15 -26.96
CA ILE A 482 -4.89 -1.69 -26.35
C ILE A 482 -5.58 -2.88 -25.69
N CYS A 483 -5.68 -2.87 -24.37
CA CYS A 483 -6.30 -3.95 -23.62
C CYS A 483 -7.81 -3.73 -23.47
N ILE A 484 -8.61 -4.77 -23.75
CA ILE A 484 -10.06 -4.79 -23.51
C ILE A 484 -10.34 -5.86 -22.45
N PRO A 485 -10.44 -5.49 -21.17
CA PRO A 485 -10.54 -6.46 -20.09
C PRO A 485 -11.99 -6.87 -19.81
N GLY A 486 -12.19 -8.07 -19.27
CA GLY A 486 -13.52 -8.60 -18.91
C GLY A 486 -14.16 -9.46 -20.00
N LYS A 487 -15.36 -10.00 -19.70
CA LYS A 487 -16.04 -10.98 -20.57
C LYS A 487 -16.38 -10.40 -21.95
N ILE A 488 -16.33 -11.27 -22.96
CA ILE A 488 -16.77 -10.96 -24.32
C ILE A 488 -18.28 -11.20 -24.39
N GLU A 489 -19.04 -10.12 -24.18
CA GLU A 489 -20.52 -10.10 -24.18
C GLU A 489 -21.00 -8.83 -24.92
N TYR A 490 -21.79 -8.99 -25.98
CA TYR A 490 -22.20 -7.87 -26.84
C TYR A 490 -23.08 -6.84 -26.14
N LYS A 491 -23.89 -7.27 -25.16
CA LYS A 491 -24.70 -6.36 -24.33
C LYS A 491 -23.88 -5.41 -23.46
N ARG A 492 -22.60 -5.72 -23.22
CA ARG A 492 -21.72 -4.95 -22.32
C ARG A 492 -20.64 -4.17 -23.06
N ARG A 493 -20.30 -4.58 -24.29
CA ARG A 493 -19.17 -4.06 -25.06
C ARG A 493 -19.43 -4.21 -26.55
N ASN A 494 -19.14 -3.17 -27.31
CA ASN A 494 -19.39 -3.16 -28.75
C ASN A 494 -18.24 -3.78 -29.55
N TYR A 495 -17.99 -5.08 -29.34
CA TYR A 495 -16.97 -5.81 -30.11
C TYR A 495 -17.31 -5.90 -31.61
N LYS A 496 -18.61 -5.91 -31.95
CA LYS A 496 -19.08 -5.94 -33.35
C LYS A 496 -18.62 -4.71 -34.11
N TRP A 497 -18.87 -3.52 -33.57
CA TRP A 497 -18.42 -2.28 -34.18
C TRP A 497 -16.90 -2.26 -34.33
N LEU A 498 -16.14 -2.64 -33.30
CA LEU A 498 -14.67 -2.62 -33.37
C LEU A 498 -14.15 -3.50 -34.51
N ALA A 499 -14.68 -4.72 -34.64
CA ALA A 499 -14.30 -5.61 -35.72
C ALA A 499 -14.68 -5.04 -37.10
N GLN A 500 -15.90 -4.52 -37.26
CA GLN A 500 -16.35 -3.88 -38.50
C GLN A 500 -15.52 -2.64 -38.87
N TYR A 501 -15.15 -1.83 -37.88
CA TYR A 501 -14.33 -0.63 -38.06
C TYR A 501 -12.95 -0.99 -38.61
N LEU A 502 -12.33 -2.05 -38.10
CA LEU A 502 -11.00 -2.52 -38.55
C LEU A 502 -11.00 -3.12 -39.95
N VAL A 503 -12.13 -3.64 -40.43
CA VAL A 503 -12.27 -4.06 -41.84
C VAL A 503 -12.19 -2.85 -42.77
N LYS A 504 -12.85 -1.75 -42.39
CA LYS A 504 -12.91 -0.52 -43.19
C LYS A 504 -11.62 0.30 -43.07
N ASN A 505 -11.02 0.33 -41.89
CA ASN A 505 -9.90 1.20 -41.55
C ASN A 505 -8.68 0.36 -41.13
N LYS A 506 -7.73 0.17 -42.05
CA LYS A 506 -6.51 -0.62 -41.81
C LYS A 506 -5.52 0.15 -40.94
N LEU A 507 -5.52 -0.12 -39.64
CA LEU A 507 -4.58 0.48 -38.70
C LEU A 507 -3.21 -0.19 -38.77
N LYS A 508 -2.11 0.58 -38.85
CA LYS A 508 -0.76 0.01 -38.77
C LYS A 508 -0.25 0.07 -37.33
N LYS A 509 0.51 -0.95 -36.93
CA LYS A 509 1.20 -1.02 -35.63
C LYS A 509 0.28 -1.02 -34.39
N ILE A 510 -0.89 -1.66 -34.45
CA ILE A 510 -1.83 -1.74 -33.30
C ILE A 510 -2.21 -3.19 -32.99
N LYS A 511 -2.37 -3.50 -31.69
CA LYS A 511 -2.88 -4.79 -31.21
C LYS A 511 -3.94 -4.58 -30.13
N PHE A 512 -5.11 -5.17 -30.31
CA PHE A 512 -6.16 -5.28 -29.31
C PHE A 512 -6.04 -6.59 -28.54
N VAL A 513 -5.86 -6.51 -27.22
CA VAL A 513 -5.74 -7.66 -26.33
C VAL A 513 -7.09 -7.91 -25.65
N LEU A 514 -7.79 -8.96 -26.08
CA LEU A 514 -9.10 -9.32 -25.53
C LEU A 514 -8.91 -10.29 -24.36
N LEU A 515 -8.98 -9.82 -23.12
CA LEU A 515 -8.70 -10.69 -21.96
C LEU A 515 -9.86 -11.63 -21.59
N GLY A 516 -11.04 -11.40 -22.15
CA GLY A 516 -12.18 -12.30 -21.98
C GLY A 516 -11.97 -13.62 -22.72
N ASN A 517 -12.56 -14.69 -22.19
CA ASN A 517 -12.57 -15.98 -22.86
C ASN A 517 -13.30 -15.88 -24.22
N ILE A 518 -12.60 -16.14 -25.32
CA ILE A 518 -13.14 -16.12 -26.69
C ILE A 518 -14.05 -17.32 -26.99
N SER A 519 -14.04 -18.36 -26.17
CA SER A 519 -14.83 -19.58 -26.39
C SER A 519 -16.29 -19.47 -25.90
N THR A 520 -16.77 -18.27 -25.54
CA THR A 520 -18.20 -18.03 -25.27
C THR A 520 -18.99 -17.92 -26.58
N ASN A 521 -20.32 -18.00 -26.55
CA ASN A 521 -21.15 -17.84 -27.76
C ASN A 521 -20.84 -16.53 -28.51
N ASP A 522 -20.83 -15.40 -27.81
CA ASP A 522 -20.48 -14.10 -28.40
C ASP A 522 -19.02 -14.06 -28.87
N GLY A 523 -18.10 -14.70 -28.12
CA GLY A 523 -16.69 -14.76 -28.47
C GLY A 523 -16.42 -15.59 -29.74
N MET A 524 -17.09 -16.73 -29.91
CA MET A 524 -16.96 -17.55 -31.13
C MET A 524 -17.53 -16.81 -32.34
N ASN A 525 -18.68 -16.16 -32.19
CA ASN A 525 -19.23 -15.29 -33.23
C ASN A 525 -18.25 -14.18 -33.64
N LEU A 526 -17.56 -13.57 -32.68
CA LEU A 526 -16.54 -12.55 -32.95
C LEU A 526 -15.31 -13.16 -33.65
N LEU A 527 -14.85 -14.34 -33.20
CA LEU A 527 -13.70 -15.03 -33.79
C LEU A 527 -13.96 -15.44 -35.24
N ASP A 528 -15.16 -15.92 -35.55
CA ASP A 528 -15.58 -16.25 -36.91
C ASP A 528 -15.59 -15.01 -37.81
N PHE A 529 -16.13 -13.90 -37.32
CA PHE A 529 -16.11 -12.63 -38.05
C PHE A 529 -14.68 -12.14 -38.31
N ILE A 530 -13.81 -12.18 -37.29
CA ILE A 530 -12.39 -11.80 -37.40
C ILE A 530 -11.67 -12.64 -38.46
N SER A 531 -11.95 -13.95 -38.48
CA SER A 531 -11.32 -14.89 -39.39
C SER A 531 -11.82 -14.71 -40.83
N LYS A 532 -13.14 -14.58 -41.04
CA LYS A 532 -13.74 -14.36 -42.37
C LYS A 532 -13.28 -13.07 -43.04
N ASN A 533 -12.99 -12.03 -42.26
CA ASN A 533 -12.59 -10.72 -42.79
C ASN A 533 -11.06 -10.48 -42.75
N ASN A 534 -10.24 -11.49 -42.47
CA ASN A 534 -8.77 -11.41 -42.46
C ASN A 534 -8.19 -10.31 -41.54
N ILE A 535 -8.83 -10.02 -40.40
CA ILE A 535 -8.36 -9.01 -39.42
C ILE A 535 -7.76 -9.65 -38.16
N LYS A 536 -7.38 -10.93 -38.23
CA LYS A 536 -6.80 -11.69 -37.09
C LYS A 536 -5.52 -11.06 -36.55
N GLU A 537 -4.74 -10.40 -37.39
CA GLU A 537 -3.50 -9.74 -36.97
C GLU A 537 -3.75 -8.63 -35.94
N TYR A 538 -4.93 -8.02 -35.88
CA TYR A 538 -5.22 -6.97 -34.90
C TYR A 538 -5.44 -7.49 -33.50
N PHE A 539 -5.72 -8.79 -33.30
CA PHE A 539 -6.22 -9.31 -32.04
C PHE A 539 -5.28 -10.31 -31.38
N ILE A 540 -5.13 -10.15 -30.07
CA ILE A 540 -4.59 -11.18 -29.16
C ILE A 540 -5.78 -11.70 -28.35
N VAL A 541 -6.10 -12.99 -28.50
CA VAL A 541 -7.28 -13.64 -27.91
C VAL A 541 -6.89 -14.87 -27.10
N PHE A 542 -7.74 -15.26 -26.14
CA PHE A 542 -7.50 -16.39 -25.26
C PHE A 542 -8.67 -17.36 -25.27
N LYS A 543 -8.39 -18.64 -25.60
CA LYS A 543 -9.39 -19.73 -25.66
C LYS A 543 -9.90 -20.20 -24.30
N ASN A 544 -9.12 -19.96 -23.23
CA ASN A 544 -9.41 -20.40 -21.88
C ASN A 544 -9.33 -19.24 -20.90
N PHE A 545 -9.85 -19.43 -19.70
CA PHE A 545 -9.64 -18.47 -18.60
C PHE A 545 -8.14 -18.27 -18.37
N ILE A 546 -7.71 -17.01 -18.33
CA ILE A 546 -6.31 -16.63 -18.22
C ILE A 546 -5.91 -16.70 -16.73
N PRO A 547 -4.80 -17.37 -16.38
CA PRO A 547 -4.22 -17.27 -15.04
C PRO A 547 -3.98 -15.82 -14.62
N TYR A 548 -4.12 -15.51 -13.33
CA TYR A 548 -4.09 -14.14 -12.79
C TYR A 548 -2.82 -13.37 -13.13
N ASP A 549 -1.69 -14.04 -13.02
CA ASP A 549 -0.38 -13.51 -13.36
C ASP A 549 -0.29 -13.09 -14.83
N LYS A 550 -0.71 -13.98 -15.73
CA LYS A 550 -0.74 -13.66 -17.16
C LYS A 550 -1.75 -12.55 -17.47
N TYR A 551 -2.93 -12.56 -16.84
CA TYR A 551 -3.95 -11.54 -17.02
C TYR A 551 -3.44 -10.13 -16.68
N PHE A 552 -2.77 -9.97 -15.53
CA PHE A 552 -2.24 -8.68 -15.11
C PHE A 552 -0.98 -8.26 -15.89
N ASN A 553 -0.15 -9.21 -16.32
CA ASN A 553 0.98 -8.91 -17.21
C ASN A 553 0.52 -8.30 -18.54
N GLU A 554 -0.56 -8.80 -19.13
CA GLU A 554 -1.11 -8.22 -20.37
C GLU A 554 -1.61 -6.79 -20.16
N ILE A 555 -2.20 -6.48 -19.00
CA ILE A 555 -2.62 -5.11 -18.66
C ILE A 555 -1.41 -4.22 -18.44
N ALA A 556 -0.43 -4.67 -17.66
CA ALA A 556 0.80 -3.93 -17.38
C ALA A 556 1.57 -3.60 -18.67
N ASN A 557 1.56 -4.52 -19.64
CA ASN A 557 2.21 -4.39 -20.93
C ASN A 557 1.35 -3.69 -22.00
N SER A 558 0.13 -3.23 -21.67
CA SER A 558 -0.68 -2.43 -22.59
C SER A 558 -0.35 -0.94 -22.49
N ASP A 559 -0.55 -0.19 -23.57
CA ASP A 559 -0.43 1.27 -23.57
C ASP A 559 -1.73 1.92 -23.09
N LEU A 560 -2.88 1.36 -23.49
CA LEU A 560 -4.22 1.88 -23.24
C LEU A 560 -5.15 0.77 -22.76
N ILE A 561 -6.15 1.14 -21.97
CA ILE A 561 -7.29 0.26 -21.65
C ILE A 561 -8.55 0.78 -22.32
N MET A 562 -9.26 -0.06 -23.06
CA MET A 562 -10.47 0.29 -23.79
C MET A 562 -11.69 -0.43 -23.19
N PRO A 563 -12.58 0.29 -22.46
CA PRO A 563 -13.83 -0.26 -21.95
C PRO A 563 -14.81 -0.68 -23.05
N LEU A 564 -14.72 -0.09 -24.24
CA LEU A 564 -15.59 -0.38 -25.40
C LEU A 564 -17.10 -0.23 -25.11
N ILE A 565 -17.45 0.79 -24.33
CA ILE A 565 -18.82 1.13 -23.93
C ILE A 565 -19.33 2.23 -24.87
N HIS A 566 -20.36 1.90 -25.66
CA HIS A 566 -20.90 2.75 -26.72
C HIS A 566 -22.42 2.98 -26.53
N PRO A 567 -23.01 4.05 -27.09
CA PRO A 567 -24.44 4.35 -26.91
C PRO A 567 -25.40 3.25 -27.35
N ASP A 568 -24.98 2.38 -28.26
CA ASP A 568 -25.77 1.32 -28.88
C ASP A 568 -25.74 -0.02 -28.11
N ILE A 569 -25.02 -0.11 -26.99
CA ILE A 569 -25.05 -1.30 -26.14
C ILE A 569 -26.16 -1.19 -25.07
N GLU A 570 -26.75 -2.33 -24.72
CA GLU A 570 -27.86 -2.42 -23.74
C GLU A 570 -27.54 -1.75 -22.39
N LEU A 571 -26.34 -1.95 -21.84
CA LEU A 571 -25.97 -1.44 -20.51
C LEU A 571 -25.31 -0.05 -20.52
N PHE A 572 -25.42 0.71 -21.62
CA PHE A 572 -24.73 2.00 -21.77
C PHE A 572 -25.09 2.99 -20.67
N GLU A 573 -26.38 3.24 -20.45
CA GLU A 573 -26.84 4.21 -19.46
C GLU A 573 -26.44 3.81 -18.03
N ASN A 574 -26.44 2.51 -17.71
CA ASN A 574 -25.95 2.05 -16.41
C ASN A 574 -24.46 2.42 -16.24
N TYR A 575 -23.61 2.13 -17.23
CA TYR A 575 -22.18 2.43 -17.11
C TYR A 575 -21.85 3.93 -17.09
N LYS A 576 -22.73 4.74 -17.66
CA LYS A 576 -22.62 6.20 -17.64
C LYS A 576 -23.01 6.80 -16.29
N THR A 577 -23.93 6.16 -15.55
CA THR A 577 -24.58 6.80 -14.38
C THR A 577 -24.52 5.98 -13.09
N THR A 578 -24.85 4.70 -13.13
CA THR A 578 -25.18 3.91 -11.92
C THR A 578 -24.24 2.76 -11.66
N LYS A 579 -23.33 2.43 -12.59
CA LYS A 579 -22.49 1.24 -12.54
C LYS A 579 -21.03 1.53 -12.89
N ILE A 580 -20.11 1.01 -12.08
CA ILE A 580 -18.68 1.03 -12.40
C ILE A 580 -18.27 -0.22 -13.19
N THR A 581 -17.39 -0.06 -14.18
CA THR A 581 -16.74 -1.19 -14.85
C THR A 581 -15.37 -1.45 -14.24
N ALA A 582 -15.01 -2.73 -14.12
CA ALA A 582 -13.68 -3.13 -13.68
C ALA A 582 -12.57 -2.58 -14.60
N SER A 583 -12.88 -2.25 -15.86
CA SER A 583 -11.94 -1.59 -16.78
C SER A 583 -11.39 -0.28 -16.22
N PHE A 584 -12.23 0.52 -15.55
CA PHE A 584 -11.80 1.80 -14.96
C PHE A 584 -10.83 1.55 -13.80
N ASN A 585 -11.21 0.63 -12.91
CA ASN A 585 -10.37 0.25 -11.77
C ASN A 585 -9.00 -0.25 -12.25
N MET A 586 -8.99 -1.18 -13.21
CA MET A 586 -7.74 -1.70 -13.78
C MET A 586 -6.90 -0.60 -14.45
N ALA A 587 -7.51 0.33 -15.18
CA ALA A 587 -6.78 1.43 -15.81
C ALA A 587 -6.06 2.28 -14.77
N PHE A 588 -6.76 2.68 -13.71
CA PHE A 588 -6.17 3.48 -12.65
C PHE A 588 -5.11 2.70 -11.83
N SER A 589 -5.35 1.41 -11.52
CA SER A 589 -4.37 0.55 -10.83
C SER A 589 -3.05 0.43 -11.58
N PHE A 590 -3.12 0.18 -12.90
CA PHE A 590 -1.95 -0.02 -13.75
C PHE A 590 -1.43 1.28 -14.35
N LYS A 591 -2.01 2.43 -13.95
CA LYS A 591 -1.66 3.78 -14.42
C LYS A 591 -1.70 3.85 -15.96
N LYS A 592 -2.73 3.28 -16.56
CA LYS A 592 -2.97 3.26 -18.00
C LYS A 592 -4.08 4.25 -18.35
N PRO A 593 -3.91 5.10 -19.37
CA PRO A 593 -5.00 5.93 -19.84
C PRO A 593 -6.13 5.08 -20.42
N LEU A 594 -7.35 5.59 -20.28
CA LEU A 594 -8.52 4.96 -20.87
C LEU A 594 -8.70 5.44 -22.32
N LEU A 595 -9.09 4.55 -23.23
CA LEU A 595 -9.57 4.89 -24.57
C LEU A 595 -11.10 4.75 -24.59
N MET A 596 -11.82 5.87 -24.60
CA MET A 596 -13.25 5.93 -24.31
C MET A 596 -14.05 6.61 -25.41
N TYR A 597 -15.34 6.24 -25.52
CA TYR A 597 -16.25 6.95 -26.41
C TYR A 597 -16.49 8.39 -25.94
N ASN A 598 -16.64 9.35 -26.85
CA ASN A 598 -16.62 10.79 -26.55
C ASN A 598 -17.75 11.27 -25.61
N VAL A 599 -18.85 10.53 -25.48
CA VAL A 599 -19.90 10.87 -24.49
C VAL A 599 -19.36 10.97 -23.06
N PHE A 600 -18.31 10.21 -22.72
CA PHE A 600 -17.69 10.25 -21.40
C PHE A 600 -16.78 11.48 -21.17
N ASN A 601 -16.49 12.27 -22.20
CA ASN A 601 -15.66 13.48 -22.10
C ASN A 601 -16.31 14.58 -21.24
N ASN A 602 -17.64 14.57 -21.15
CA ASN A 602 -18.41 15.48 -20.30
C ASN A 602 -18.35 15.12 -18.82
N LEU A 603 -17.78 13.97 -18.45
CA LEU A 603 -17.62 13.55 -17.08
C LEU A 603 -16.22 13.92 -16.60
N GLU A 604 -16.14 14.87 -15.66
CA GLU A 604 -14.88 15.39 -15.09
C GLU A 604 -13.93 14.27 -14.65
N GLU A 605 -14.47 13.19 -14.07
CA GLU A 605 -13.70 12.05 -13.59
C GLU A 605 -12.86 11.37 -14.67
N PHE A 606 -13.33 11.31 -15.91
CA PHE A 606 -12.64 10.61 -16.99
C PHE A 606 -11.83 11.54 -17.89
N LYS A 607 -12.20 12.84 -17.95
CA LYS A 607 -11.61 13.82 -18.86
C LYS A 607 -10.08 13.91 -18.75
N GLU A 608 -9.56 13.92 -17.53
CA GLU A 608 -8.13 14.09 -17.28
C GLU A 608 -7.31 12.84 -17.63
N PHE A 609 -7.91 11.65 -17.61
CA PHE A 609 -7.21 10.35 -17.69
C PHE A 609 -7.49 9.56 -18.97
N SER A 610 -8.36 10.09 -19.83
CA SER A 610 -8.81 9.38 -21.03
C SER A 610 -8.43 10.10 -22.31
N ILE A 611 -8.34 9.29 -23.37
CA ILE A 611 -8.33 9.71 -24.77
C ILE A 611 -9.70 9.32 -25.33
N PHE A 612 -10.36 10.26 -26.02
CA PHE A 612 -11.73 10.10 -26.46
C PHE A 612 -11.82 9.90 -27.97
N TYR A 613 -12.66 8.98 -28.42
CA TYR A 613 -12.96 8.71 -29.83
C TYR A 613 -14.47 8.71 -30.09
N SER A 614 -14.84 8.87 -31.36
CA SER A 614 -16.19 8.67 -31.91
C SER A 614 -16.17 7.50 -32.90
N PHE A 615 -17.34 7.13 -33.44
CA PHE A 615 -17.44 6.02 -34.38
C PHE A 615 -16.60 6.20 -35.65
N ASP A 616 -16.23 7.43 -36.00
CA ASP A 616 -15.56 7.73 -37.27
C ASP A 616 -14.05 8.02 -37.10
N ASN A 617 -13.64 8.60 -35.98
CA ASN A 617 -12.30 9.19 -35.83
C ASN A 617 -11.27 8.33 -35.06
N LEU A 618 -11.60 7.08 -34.71
CA LEU A 618 -10.67 6.21 -33.97
C LEU A 618 -9.34 6.04 -34.73
N PHE A 619 -9.40 6.00 -36.06
CA PHE A 619 -8.23 5.86 -36.93
C PHE A 619 -7.28 7.04 -36.82
N ASP A 620 -7.82 8.26 -36.87
CA ASP A 620 -7.03 9.49 -36.80
C ASP A 620 -6.33 9.61 -35.44
N ILE A 621 -7.04 9.25 -34.36
CA ILE A 621 -6.50 9.28 -32.99
C ILE A 621 -5.35 8.31 -32.83
N LEU A 622 -5.51 7.07 -33.31
CA LEU A 622 -4.51 6.03 -33.10
C LEU A 622 -3.34 6.10 -34.10
N SER A 623 -3.52 6.77 -35.23
CA SER A 623 -2.48 7.01 -36.24
C SER A 623 -1.72 8.33 -36.03
N ASP A 624 -2.14 9.12 -35.04
CA ASP A 624 -1.48 10.38 -34.67
C ASP A 624 -0.03 10.13 -34.26
N LYS A 625 0.90 10.88 -34.86
CA LYS A 625 2.35 10.80 -34.56
C LYS A 625 2.65 11.11 -33.09
N ASP A 626 1.81 11.93 -32.45
CA ASP A 626 1.99 12.36 -31.07
C ASP A 626 1.20 11.51 -30.06
N ILE A 627 0.55 10.41 -30.49
CA ILE A 627 -0.27 9.58 -29.60
C ILE A 627 0.48 9.09 -28.37
N LYS A 628 1.76 8.73 -28.50
CA LYS A 628 2.61 8.30 -27.37
C LYS A 628 2.88 9.44 -26.38
N ILE A 629 3.06 10.68 -26.88
CA ILE A 629 3.20 11.87 -26.03
C ILE A 629 1.90 12.12 -25.26
N LYS A 630 0.75 12.02 -25.95
CA LYS A 630 -0.58 12.14 -25.32
C LYS A 630 -0.80 11.07 -24.25
N ILE A 631 -0.44 9.81 -24.53
CA ILE A 631 -0.50 8.70 -23.57
C ILE A 631 0.36 9.02 -22.33
N ASN A 632 1.62 9.42 -22.53
CA ASN A 632 2.52 9.73 -21.41
C ASN A 632 2.00 10.87 -20.55
N LYS A 633 1.48 11.95 -21.15
CA LYS A 633 0.84 13.04 -20.43
C LYS A 633 -0.34 12.56 -19.57
N LYS A 634 -1.18 11.65 -20.10
CA LYS A 634 -2.30 11.07 -19.34
C LYS A 634 -1.81 10.16 -18.20
N ILE A 635 -0.72 9.41 -18.40
CA ILE A 635 -0.09 8.60 -17.34
C ILE A 635 0.40 9.49 -16.19
N GLU A 636 1.01 10.64 -16.49
CA GLU A 636 1.44 11.60 -15.47
C GLU A 636 0.26 12.20 -14.71
N ASN A 637 -0.82 12.57 -15.40
CA ASN A 637 -2.05 13.02 -14.74
C ASN A 637 -2.59 11.96 -13.76
N ILE A 638 -2.63 10.68 -14.16
CA ILE A 638 -3.08 9.58 -13.29
C ILE A 638 -2.17 9.44 -12.06
N LYS A 639 -0.84 9.49 -12.25
CA LYS A 639 0.14 9.39 -11.16
C LYS A 639 0.00 10.51 -10.14
N ASN A 640 -0.31 11.72 -10.60
CA ASN A 640 -0.40 12.92 -9.77
C ASN A 640 -1.82 13.17 -9.22
N CYS A 641 -2.78 12.31 -9.55
CA CYS A 641 -4.16 12.45 -9.12
C CYS A 641 -4.31 12.17 -7.61
N LYS A 642 -4.62 13.21 -6.83
CA LYS A 642 -4.84 13.11 -5.39
C LYS A 642 -5.95 12.11 -5.02
N LYS A 643 -6.99 11.96 -5.86
CA LYS A 643 -8.11 11.02 -5.59
C LYS A 643 -7.63 9.56 -5.47
N PHE A 644 -6.50 9.25 -6.09
CA PHE A 644 -5.89 7.92 -6.11
C PHE A 644 -4.82 7.74 -5.03
N ASN A 645 -4.48 8.79 -4.27
CA ASN A 645 -3.49 8.70 -3.20
C ASN A 645 -3.96 7.73 -2.10
N LEU A 646 -3.09 6.78 -1.73
CA LEU A 646 -3.40 5.71 -0.78
C LEU A 646 -3.82 6.26 0.59
N VAL A 647 -3.08 7.23 1.12
CA VAL A 647 -3.32 7.79 2.46
C VAL A 647 -4.62 8.59 2.49
N LEU A 648 -4.90 9.36 1.43
CA LEU A 648 -6.16 10.11 1.31
C LEU A 648 -7.39 9.21 1.25
N GLN A 649 -7.31 8.12 0.47
CA GLN A 649 -8.38 7.13 0.40
C GLN A 649 -8.59 6.42 1.75
N GLN A 650 -7.50 6.05 2.41
CA GLN A 650 -7.53 5.41 3.72
C GLN A 650 -8.20 6.31 4.75
N LYS A 651 -7.79 7.59 4.83
CA LYS A 651 -8.37 8.57 5.73
C LYS A 651 -9.88 8.69 5.53
N ARG A 652 -10.32 8.86 4.27
CA ARG A 652 -11.73 9.02 3.94
C ARG A 652 -12.57 7.83 4.41
N LEU A 653 -12.07 6.61 4.22
CA LEU A 653 -12.75 5.40 4.69
C LEU A 653 -12.77 5.30 6.22
N ILE A 654 -11.64 5.51 6.90
CA ILE A 654 -11.57 5.42 8.38
C ILE A 654 -12.51 6.43 9.02
N LYS A 655 -12.49 7.68 8.56
CA LYS A 655 -13.39 8.75 9.03
C LYS A 655 -14.85 8.30 8.95
N PHE A 656 -15.24 7.78 7.78
CA PHE A 656 -16.59 7.25 7.57
C PHE A 656 -16.94 6.06 8.47
N LEU A 657 -16.02 5.10 8.64
CA LEU A 657 -16.22 3.91 9.48
C LEU A 657 -16.30 4.25 10.97
N ASN A 658 -15.66 5.33 11.40
CA ASN A 658 -15.70 5.82 12.79
C ASN A 658 -16.86 6.78 13.06
N LYS A 659 -17.59 7.21 12.02
CA LYS A 659 -18.68 8.21 12.08
C LYS A 659 -18.21 9.59 12.53
N GLU A 660 -16.95 9.91 12.26
CA GLU A 660 -16.35 11.26 12.37
C GLU A 660 -16.58 12.04 11.07
#